data_AF-A0A1Q7AI20-F1
#
_entry.id   AF-A0A1Q7AI20-F1
#
_cell.length_a   1.000
_cell.length_b   1.000
_cell.length_c   1.000
_cell.angle_alpha   90.00
_cell.angle_beta   90.00
_cell.angle_gamma   90.00
#
_symmetry.space_group_name_H-M   'P 1'
#
loop_
_entity.id
_entity.type
_entity.pdbx_description
1 polymer ?
#
loop_
_entity_poly.entity_id
_entity_poly.type
_entity_poly.pdbx_seq_one_letter_code
_entity_poly.pdbx_strand_id
1 'polypeptide(L)'
;MSSRRLPLAAFGALLTLLFAVQAFAQGRDPKIDRRVRETLGAGAPTQSVIITVETGYRPTLRAALQRHGDRIRAEHPIIDAVAVDIHSEDIVELSKQPWIKTIASDGPVTSTTLGVDPSKTFTQINQVDGQASKLLQTSASTLRDTLGLPHVATTGTPTGAAGIAVAIVDSGIAPSDDFAGRITGFYDFTQGGVPTAPYDDYGHGTHIAGLIGSSGKLSNYEYQGVAPDVRLVGFKVLDSVGQGKTSDVIKAIEYIIANKDKLNVQIVNLSLGHPIYAPAQQDPLVQAVEKATAAGLIVVASAGNFGQNQKTGDPGYTGITSPGNAPSAITVGAAMTRNTTTRDDDVVAPYSSRGPAWFDAFAKPDVVAPGHNLTSAASVSSYLYKLLKTSQVTAKSGQSLLAMSGSSMATGVTSGVVALMLQAHNQSGLHSKKPLTANLAKGILQFSAIPIAGFDYLTQGAGEINAAGAIVIAGAIDTDVREGKWWLAKGVTPSSTIGVQTYFWGQNIVWNNTVVTGDVLYVNNILWGTNILWGTAEDPNILWGTSATIRASNIVWSSNAVWGTNVVWSDRLIGQMTEDGNILWGTADAQNIVWSTLSEANVVWGTRVKGNNILWGTVTGGNILWGTSTEDQNILWGTSFAEDANVVWGTGASSTSGSVF
;
A
#
# COMPACT_ATOMS: atom_id res chain seq x y z
N MET A 1 -51.48 4.29 -44.01
CA MET A 1 -50.45 5.06 -44.73
C MET A 1 -49.67 5.90 -43.73
N SER A 2 -48.40 5.54 -43.48
CA SER A 2 -47.28 6.43 -43.13
C SER A 2 -46.16 5.56 -42.57
N SER A 3 -45.27 5.14 -43.46
CA SER A 3 -44.02 4.46 -43.14
C SER A 3 -42.96 5.51 -42.84
N ARG A 4 -42.45 5.57 -41.60
CA ARG A 4 -41.24 6.33 -41.29
C ARG A 4 -40.03 5.40 -41.37
N ARG A 5 -39.31 5.50 -42.48
CA ARG A 5 -37.96 4.95 -42.67
C ARG A 5 -36.99 5.72 -41.75
N LEU A 6 -36.26 5.00 -40.91
CA LEU A 6 -35.07 5.52 -40.23
C LEU A 6 -33.93 5.69 -41.25
N PRO A 7 -33.14 6.78 -41.19
CA PRO A 7 -32.08 7.03 -42.18
C PRO A 7 -30.85 6.15 -41.90
N LEU A 8 -30.28 5.61 -42.99
CA LEU A 8 -29.06 4.79 -43.07
C LEU A 8 -27.76 5.52 -42.60
N ALA A 9 -27.85 6.69 -41.97
CA ALA A 9 -26.71 7.50 -41.57
C ALA A 9 -26.05 7.05 -40.25
N ALA A 10 -26.70 6.20 -39.45
CA ALA A 10 -26.18 5.75 -38.16
C ALA A 10 -25.13 4.62 -38.26
N PHE A 11 -25.06 3.90 -39.38
CA PHE A 11 -24.09 2.79 -39.55
C PHE A 11 -22.70 3.26 -40.01
N GLY A 12 -22.60 4.43 -40.64
CA GLY A 12 -21.31 5.00 -41.06
C GLY A 12 -20.49 5.61 -39.92
N ALA A 13 -21.16 6.16 -38.90
CA ALA A 13 -20.51 6.77 -37.73
C ALA A 13 -19.98 5.73 -36.74
N LEU A 14 -20.60 4.55 -36.67
CA LEU A 14 -20.13 3.47 -35.79
C LEU A 14 -18.87 2.79 -36.34
N LEU A 15 -18.74 2.67 -37.67
CA LEU A 15 -17.55 2.10 -38.31
C LEU A 15 -16.34 3.04 -38.25
N THR A 16 -16.53 4.37 -38.37
CA THR A 16 -15.43 5.34 -38.23
C THR A 16 -14.94 5.50 -36.79
N LEU A 17 -15.79 5.26 -35.79
CA LEU A 17 -15.38 5.13 -34.38
C LEU A 17 -14.59 3.83 -34.12
N LEU A 18 -14.91 2.72 -34.79
CA LEU A 18 -14.13 1.48 -34.68
C LEU A 18 -12.72 1.58 -35.28
N PHE A 19 -12.56 2.31 -36.41
CA PHE A 19 -11.22 2.57 -36.97
C PHE A 19 -10.45 3.66 -36.21
N ALA A 20 -11.12 4.65 -35.62
CA ALA A 20 -10.48 5.63 -34.75
C ALA A 20 -10.01 5.02 -33.42
N VAL A 21 -10.78 4.08 -32.84
CA VAL A 21 -10.37 3.33 -31.64
C VAL A 21 -9.21 2.39 -31.95
N GLN A 22 -9.15 1.78 -33.13
CA GLN A 22 -7.98 0.99 -33.55
C GLN A 22 -6.73 1.85 -33.84
N ALA A 23 -6.88 3.09 -34.30
CA ALA A 23 -5.77 4.03 -34.50
C ALA A 23 -5.23 4.63 -33.18
N PHE A 24 -6.08 4.88 -32.18
CA PHE A 24 -5.66 5.27 -30.83
C PHE A 24 -5.12 4.10 -29.97
N ALA A 25 -5.34 2.86 -30.42
CA ALA A 25 -4.82 1.63 -29.83
C ALA A 25 -3.56 1.10 -30.52
N GLN A 26 -2.92 1.86 -31.43
CA GLN A 26 -1.57 1.54 -31.87
C GLN A 26 -0.57 1.71 -30.69
N GLY A 27 -0.22 0.57 -30.08
CA GLY A 27 1.06 0.31 -29.42
C GLY A 27 1.55 1.35 -28.41
N ARG A 28 0.79 1.62 -27.33
CA ARG A 28 1.37 2.33 -26.18
C ARG A 28 2.38 1.41 -25.51
N ASP A 29 3.65 1.76 -25.56
CA ASP A 29 4.69 1.01 -24.87
C ASP A 29 4.41 1.03 -23.35
N PRO A 30 4.11 -0.13 -22.73
CA PRO A 30 3.74 -0.20 -21.32
C PRO A 30 4.90 0.12 -20.38
N LYS A 31 6.14 0.22 -20.89
CA LYS A 31 7.31 0.60 -20.09
C LYS A 31 7.47 2.11 -19.94
N ILE A 32 6.81 2.91 -20.79
CA ILE A 32 6.93 4.36 -20.76
C ILE A 32 5.73 4.93 -20.01
N ASP A 33 6.00 5.67 -18.93
CA ASP A 33 4.94 6.25 -18.11
C ASP A 33 4.08 7.26 -18.89
N ARG A 34 2.92 7.62 -18.32
CA ARG A 34 1.99 8.55 -18.99
C ARG A 34 2.62 9.91 -19.28
N ARG A 35 3.42 10.45 -18.35
CA ARG A 35 3.95 11.81 -18.44
C ARG A 35 5.04 11.93 -19.51
N VAL A 36 5.95 10.96 -19.58
CA VAL A 36 6.99 10.89 -20.61
C VAL A 36 6.35 10.76 -21.99
N ARG A 37 5.28 9.96 -22.12
CA ARG A 37 4.53 9.90 -23.39
C ARG A 37 3.90 11.24 -23.78
N GLU A 38 3.34 11.98 -22.83
CA GLU A 38 2.76 13.31 -23.08
C GLU A 38 3.83 14.31 -23.50
N THR A 39 4.99 14.34 -22.83
CA THR A 39 6.08 15.29 -23.16
C THR A 39 6.81 14.94 -24.45
N LEU A 40 6.92 13.65 -24.79
CA LEU A 40 7.39 13.20 -26.10
C LEU A 40 6.44 13.65 -27.22
N GLY A 41 5.12 13.48 -27.02
CA GLY A 41 4.11 13.94 -27.98
C GLY A 41 4.10 15.47 -28.18
N ALA A 42 4.56 16.23 -27.18
CA ALA A 42 4.72 17.68 -27.26
C ALA A 42 6.01 18.14 -27.98
N GLY A 43 6.90 17.21 -28.38
CA GLY A 43 8.10 17.51 -29.18
C GLY A 43 9.27 18.08 -28.39
N ALA A 44 9.36 17.85 -27.06
CA ALA A 44 10.53 18.26 -26.30
C ALA A 44 11.79 17.49 -26.78
N PRO A 45 12.94 18.15 -27.00
CA PRO A 45 14.14 17.50 -27.57
C PRO A 45 14.84 16.55 -26.58
N THR A 46 14.70 16.82 -25.29
CA THR A 46 15.28 16.03 -24.20
C THR A 46 14.24 15.78 -23.12
N GLN A 47 14.34 14.63 -22.45
CA GLN A 47 13.47 14.26 -21.33
C GLN A 47 14.29 14.04 -20.05
N SER A 48 13.75 14.49 -18.92
CA SER A 48 14.27 14.15 -17.60
C SER A 48 13.55 12.89 -17.11
N VAL A 49 14.24 11.75 -17.11
CA VAL A 49 13.65 10.42 -16.79
C VAL A 49 14.45 9.65 -15.75
N ILE A 50 13.79 8.68 -15.13
CA ILE A 50 14.36 7.60 -14.33
C ILE A 50 14.11 6.31 -15.10
N ILE A 51 15.19 5.62 -15.49
CA ILE A 51 15.13 4.37 -16.24
C ILE A 51 15.46 3.23 -15.29
N THR A 52 14.50 2.33 -15.09
CA THR A 52 14.65 1.13 -14.26
C THR A 52 14.95 -0.07 -15.14
N VAL A 53 15.91 -0.90 -14.74
CA VAL A 53 16.36 -2.07 -15.50
C VAL A 53 16.22 -3.37 -14.71
N GLU A 54 16.37 -4.49 -15.41
CA GLU A 54 16.63 -5.77 -14.78
C GLU A 54 17.94 -5.76 -13.98
N THR A 55 17.96 -6.51 -12.89
CA THR A 55 19.12 -6.60 -11.99
C THR A 55 20.37 -6.97 -12.78
N GLY A 56 21.44 -6.19 -12.60
CA GLY A 56 22.72 -6.41 -13.30
C GLY A 56 22.88 -5.66 -14.63
N TYR A 57 21.83 -5.03 -15.17
CA TYR A 57 21.89 -4.32 -16.46
C TYR A 57 22.20 -2.82 -16.35
N ARG A 58 22.35 -2.25 -15.14
CA ARG A 58 22.71 -0.83 -14.98
C ARG A 58 24.02 -0.45 -15.68
N PRO A 59 25.10 -1.25 -15.65
CA PRO A 59 26.31 -0.97 -16.43
C PRO A 59 26.06 -0.93 -17.94
N THR A 60 25.20 -1.83 -18.46
CA THR A 60 24.79 -1.86 -19.86
C THR A 60 24.03 -0.59 -20.26
N LEU A 61 23.07 -0.16 -19.43
CA LEU A 61 22.35 1.09 -19.62
C LEU A 61 23.30 2.29 -19.62
N ARG A 62 24.21 2.36 -18.63
CA ARG A 62 25.21 3.44 -18.53
C ARG A 62 26.05 3.55 -19.80
N ALA A 63 26.52 2.44 -20.34
CA ALA A 63 27.30 2.41 -21.58
C ALA A 63 26.45 2.80 -22.81
N ALA A 64 25.15 2.50 -22.84
CA ALA A 64 24.26 2.97 -23.90
C ALA A 64 24.07 4.49 -23.84
N LEU A 65 23.71 5.03 -22.68
CA LEU A 65 23.50 6.47 -22.46
C LEU A 65 24.77 7.28 -22.79
N GLN A 66 25.94 6.82 -22.34
CA GLN A 66 27.21 7.50 -22.63
C GLN A 66 27.57 7.54 -24.13
N ARG A 67 27.22 6.48 -24.89
CA ARG A 67 27.47 6.45 -26.34
C ARG A 67 26.62 7.45 -27.10
N HIS A 68 25.42 7.75 -26.62
CA HIS A 68 24.49 8.70 -27.22
C HIS A 68 24.66 10.13 -26.67
N GLY A 69 25.60 10.34 -25.74
CA GLY A 69 25.86 11.66 -25.16
C GLY A 69 24.81 12.11 -24.14
N ASP A 70 23.99 11.20 -23.62
CA ASP A 70 23.01 11.50 -22.59
C ASP A 70 23.68 11.82 -21.25
N ARG A 71 23.07 12.74 -20.49
CA ARG A 71 23.63 13.20 -19.23
C ARG A 71 23.05 12.43 -18.05
N ILE A 72 23.82 11.47 -17.55
CA ILE A 72 23.50 10.77 -16.30
C ILE A 72 23.62 11.75 -15.13
N ARG A 73 22.54 11.92 -14.36
CA ARG A 73 22.48 12.77 -13.17
C ARG A 73 22.76 12.00 -11.89
N ALA A 74 22.14 10.83 -11.75
CA ALA A 74 22.25 10.00 -10.56
C ALA A 74 22.02 8.53 -10.89
N GLU A 75 22.51 7.66 -10.01
CA GLU A 75 22.17 6.25 -10.03
C GLU A 75 21.48 5.87 -8.74
N HIS A 76 20.52 4.96 -8.83
CA HIS A 76 19.70 4.48 -7.73
C HIS A 76 19.82 2.95 -7.61
N PRO A 77 20.85 2.45 -6.92
CA PRO A 77 21.09 1.02 -6.78
C PRO A 77 19.95 0.23 -6.15
N ILE A 78 19.17 0.81 -5.21
CA ILE A 78 18.19 0.02 -4.45
C ILE A 78 16.99 -0.42 -5.30
N ILE A 79 16.75 0.31 -6.39
CA ILE A 79 15.68 0.06 -7.37
C ILE A 79 16.21 -0.30 -8.76
N ASP A 80 17.52 -0.53 -8.90
CA ASP A 80 18.18 -0.75 -10.20
C ASP A 80 17.82 0.29 -11.27
N ALA A 81 17.93 1.57 -10.92
CA ALA A 81 17.58 2.67 -11.83
C ALA A 81 18.71 3.69 -12.05
N VAL A 82 18.58 4.46 -13.13
CA VAL A 82 19.46 5.59 -13.49
C VAL A 82 18.59 6.81 -13.84
N ALA A 83 18.85 7.94 -13.18
CA ALA A 83 18.24 9.23 -13.51
C ALA A 83 19.09 9.96 -14.57
N VAL A 84 18.47 10.35 -15.67
CA VAL A 84 19.18 10.85 -16.87
C VAL A 84 18.39 11.97 -17.57
N ASP A 85 19.12 12.94 -18.14
CA ASP A 85 18.61 13.82 -19.20
C ASP A 85 18.92 13.12 -20.52
N ILE A 86 17.90 12.55 -21.15
CA ILE A 86 18.02 11.70 -22.34
C ILE A 86 17.48 12.41 -23.58
N HIS A 87 18.10 12.20 -24.74
CA HIS A 87 17.52 12.65 -26.00
C HIS A 87 16.21 11.90 -26.29
N SER A 88 15.18 12.60 -26.75
CA SER A 88 13.86 12.00 -26.94
C SER A 88 13.84 10.84 -27.93
N GLU A 89 14.76 10.82 -28.89
CA GLU A 89 14.91 9.74 -29.88
C GLU A 89 15.38 8.41 -29.26
N ASP A 90 16.16 8.44 -28.19
CA ASP A 90 16.74 7.26 -27.56
C ASP A 90 15.72 6.49 -26.70
N ILE A 91 14.66 7.16 -26.23
CA ILE A 91 13.63 6.54 -25.38
C ILE A 91 12.95 5.37 -26.08
N VAL A 92 12.60 5.53 -27.37
CA VAL A 92 11.89 4.51 -28.14
C VAL A 92 12.80 3.32 -28.45
N GLU A 93 14.11 3.53 -28.58
CA GLU A 93 15.06 2.44 -28.77
C GLU A 93 15.30 1.67 -27.47
N LEU A 94 15.46 2.39 -26.35
CA LEU A 94 15.65 1.79 -25.04
C LEU A 94 14.40 1.01 -24.60
N SER A 95 13.20 1.52 -24.84
CA SER A 95 11.98 0.83 -24.40
C SER A 95 11.82 -0.57 -25.03
N LYS A 96 12.34 -0.77 -26.25
CA LYS A 96 12.35 -2.08 -26.94
C LYS A 96 13.29 -3.09 -26.31
N GLN A 97 14.25 -2.67 -25.48
CA GLN A 97 15.22 -3.57 -24.87
C GLN A 97 14.54 -4.45 -23.80
N PRO A 98 14.77 -5.78 -23.80
CA PRO A 98 14.10 -6.69 -22.87
C PRO A 98 14.54 -6.47 -21.41
N TRP A 99 15.72 -5.89 -21.19
CA TRP A 99 16.26 -5.60 -19.87
C TRP A 99 15.84 -4.23 -19.30
N ILE A 100 15.06 -3.44 -20.05
CA ILE A 100 14.42 -2.22 -19.54
C ILE A 100 13.06 -2.59 -18.94
N LYS A 101 12.86 -2.25 -17.67
CA LYS A 101 11.58 -2.42 -16.96
C LYS A 101 10.67 -1.22 -17.21
N THR A 102 11.15 -0.03 -16.89
CA THR A 102 10.35 1.19 -16.98
C THR A 102 11.21 2.40 -17.33
N ILE A 103 10.59 3.37 -17.99
CA ILE A 103 11.08 4.71 -18.27
C ILE A 103 10.04 5.66 -17.69
N ALA A 104 10.31 6.14 -16.49
CA ALA A 104 9.43 7.03 -15.73
C ALA A 104 9.95 8.47 -15.79
N SER A 105 9.05 9.44 -15.64
CA SER A 105 9.43 10.84 -15.55
C SER A 105 10.19 11.10 -14.26
N ASP A 106 11.36 11.73 -14.36
CA ASP A 106 12.02 12.38 -13.22
C ASP A 106 11.37 13.76 -13.00
N GLY A 107 10.05 13.71 -12.83
CA GLY A 107 9.20 14.89 -12.80
C GLY A 107 9.37 15.69 -11.51
N PRO A 108 8.94 16.97 -11.50
CA PRO A 108 8.84 17.76 -10.29
C PRO A 108 7.98 17.06 -9.24
N VAL A 109 8.49 17.08 -8.02
CA VAL A 109 7.82 16.73 -6.77
C VAL A 109 7.61 18.01 -5.98
N THR A 110 6.44 18.16 -5.39
CA THR A 110 6.05 19.38 -4.68
C THR A 110 5.26 19.06 -3.42
N SER A 111 5.27 20.00 -2.47
CA SER A 111 4.38 20.00 -1.30
C SER A 111 2.96 20.49 -1.63
N THR A 112 2.77 21.10 -2.81
CA THR A 112 1.48 21.60 -3.33
C THR A 112 1.14 21.00 -4.68
N THR A 113 0.04 21.43 -5.31
CA THR A 113 -0.30 21.07 -6.68
C THR A 113 0.74 21.57 -7.68
N LEU A 114 1.23 20.69 -8.56
CA LEU A 114 2.15 21.02 -9.64
C LEU A 114 1.57 22.09 -10.58
N GLY A 115 2.37 23.11 -10.90
CA GLY A 115 2.02 24.15 -11.88
C GLY A 115 1.00 25.20 -11.39
N VAL A 116 0.66 25.18 -10.10
CA VAL A 116 -0.20 26.19 -9.47
C VAL A 116 0.63 27.05 -8.54
N ASP A 117 0.40 28.36 -8.59
CA ASP A 117 0.99 29.34 -7.65
C ASP A 117 0.72 28.87 -6.19
N PRO A 118 1.78 28.59 -5.40
CA PRO A 118 1.63 28.12 -4.03
C PRO A 118 0.77 29.05 -3.16
N SER A 119 0.75 30.36 -3.45
CA SER A 119 -0.10 31.31 -2.73
C SER A 119 -1.57 30.99 -2.93
N LYS A 120 -1.97 30.63 -4.16
CA LYS A 120 -3.35 30.30 -4.49
C LYS A 120 -3.73 28.95 -3.91
N THR A 121 -2.84 27.96 -3.96
CA THR A 121 -3.13 26.62 -3.40
C THR A 121 -3.31 26.69 -1.89
N PHE A 122 -2.34 27.21 -1.13
CA PHE A 122 -2.46 27.26 0.34
C PHE A 122 -3.56 28.22 0.79
N THR A 123 -3.74 29.37 0.13
CA THR A 123 -4.82 30.31 0.50
C THR A 123 -6.20 29.71 0.21
N GLN A 124 -6.41 29.05 -0.94
CA GLN A 124 -7.69 28.41 -1.25
C GLN A 124 -8.00 27.27 -0.28
N ILE A 125 -7.01 26.42 0.01
CA ILE A 125 -7.14 25.31 0.97
C ILE A 125 -7.44 25.85 2.38
N ASN A 126 -6.83 26.97 2.79
CA ASN A 126 -7.11 27.61 4.07
C ASN A 126 -8.49 28.32 4.11
N GLN A 127 -9.06 28.71 2.96
CA GLN A 127 -10.34 29.43 2.88
C GLN A 127 -11.57 28.52 2.68
N VAL A 128 -11.42 27.20 2.66
CA VAL A 128 -12.53 26.25 2.49
C VAL A 128 -13.59 26.38 3.60
N ASP A 129 -13.21 26.94 4.75
CA ASP A 129 -14.14 27.32 5.80
C ASP A 129 -14.48 28.82 5.72
N GLY A 130 -15.56 29.17 5.02
CA GLY A 130 -16.07 30.55 4.92
C GLY A 130 -16.49 31.18 6.27
N GLN A 131 -16.28 30.49 7.39
CA GLN A 131 -16.61 30.89 8.75
C GLN A 131 -15.41 30.92 9.72
N ALA A 132 -14.20 30.53 9.28
CA ALA A 132 -13.03 30.38 10.18
C ALA A 132 -12.64 31.67 10.91
N SER A 133 -12.92 32.84 10.36
CA SER A 133 -12.54 34.13 10.96
C SER A 133 -13.38 34.53 12.19
N LYS A 134 -14.54 33.87 12.45
CA LYS A 134 -15.48 34.32 13.50
C LYS A 134 -15.59 33.38 14.72
N LEU A 135 -15.14 32.14 14.61
CA LEU A 135 -15.19 31.13 15.67
C LEU A 135 -13.89 31.00 16.50
N LEU A 136 -12.85 31.77 16.15
CA LEU A 136 -11.51 31.73 16.75
C LEU A 136 -11.38 32.22 18.22
N GLN A 137 -12.48 32.48 18.94
CA GLN A 137 -12.41 33.24 20.20
C GLN A 137 -12.93 32.58 21.47
N THR A 138 -13.39 31.33 21.46
CA THR A 138 -13.88 30.72 22.70
C THR A 138 -13.37 29.28 22.87
N SER A 139 -12.22 29.17 23.55
CA SER A 139 -11.57 27.95 24.06
C SER A 139 -10.97 27.02 22.99
N ALA A 140 -9.84 27.44 22.39
CA ALA A 140 -9.11 26.63 21.41
C ALA A 140 -8.47 25.40 22.07
N SER A 141 -8.94 24.21 21.69
CA SER A 141 -8.29 22.95 22.04
C SER A 141 -6.95 22.87 21.31
N THR A 142 -5.90 22.28 21.92
CA THR A 142 -4.64 22.08 21.20
C THR A 142 -4.74 20.91 20.24
N LEU A 143 -3.81 20.82 19.28
CA LEU A 143 -3.65 19.64 18.43
C LEU A 143 -3.52 18.35 19.24
N ARG A 144 -2.87 18.40 20.41
CA ARG A 144 -2.73 17.22 21.28
C ARG A 144 -4.06 16.81 21.88
N ASP A 145 -4.86 17.79 22.32
CA ASP A 145 -6.18 17.54 22.89
C ASP A 145 -7.13 16.88 21.86
N THR A 146 -7.10 17.28 20.59
CA THR A 146 -7.95 16.68 19.53
C THR A 146 -7.59 15.21 19.20
N LEU A 147 -6.36 14.80 19.53
CA LEU A 147 -5.85 13.44 19.35
C LEU A 147 -6.09 12.53 20.57
N GLY A 148 -6.69 13.06 21.64
CA GLY A 148 -6.83 12.36 22.92
C GLY A 148 -5.53 12.29 23.73
N LEU A 149 -4.56 13.14 23.42
CA LEU A 149 -3.30 13.24 24.17
C LEU A 149 -3.42 14.29 25.28
N PRO A 150 -2.58 14.24 26.33
CA PRO A 150 -2.52 15.33 27.29
C PRO A 150 -2.04 16.63 26.61
N HIS A 151 -2.65 17.75 27.00
CA HIS A 151 -2.35 19.10 26.53
C HIS A 151 -0.85 19.40 26.45
N VAL A 152 -0.09 19.00 27.48
CA VAL A 152 1.37 18.99 27.48
C VAL A 152 1.85 17.56 27.70
N ALA A 153 2.84 17.11 26.95
CA ALA A 153 3.51 15.84 27.20
C ALA A 153 4.03 15.76 28.63
N THR A 154 3.81 14.61 29.28
CA THR A 154 4.21 14.37 30.66
C THR A 154 5.34 13.36 30.72
N THR A 155 6.28 13.58 31.62
CA THR A 155 7.37 12.64 31.85
C THR A 155 6.83 11.32 32.42
N GLY A 156 7.41 10.19 32.00
CA GLY A 156 7.00 8.86 32.46
C GLY A 156 5.77 8.26 31.78
N THR A 157 5.10 8.99 30.87
CA THR A 157 4.10 8.42 29.94
C THR A 157 4.64 8.46 28.52
N PRO A 158 4.19 7.57 27.61
CA PRO A 158 4.66 7.55 26.22
C PRO A 158 4.00 8.67 25.40
N THR A 159 4.13 9.92 25.85
CA THR A 159 3.49 11.12 25.27
C THR A 159 4.51 12.07 24.64
N GLY A 160 5.80 11.69 24.65
CA GLY A 160 6.94 12.47 24.14
C GLY A 160 7.71 11.86 22.95
N ALA A 161 7.73 10.54 22.79
CA ALA A 161 8.54 9.77 21.84
C ALA A 161 10.07 9.80 22.01
N ALA A 162 10.56 9.86 23.24
CA ALA A 162 12.00 9.80 23.52
C ALA A 162 12.64 8.50 22.96
N GLY A 163 13.79 8.64 22.30
CA GLY A 163 14.54 7.52 21.71
C GLY A 163 14.18 7.20 20.26
N ILE A 164 13.08 7.74 19.73
CA ILE A 164 12.64 7.59 18.34
C ILE A 164 13.17 8.75 17.48
N ALA A 165 13.50 8.50 16.21
CA ALA A 165 13.73 9.55 15.23
C ALA A 165 12.87 9.43 13.98
N VAL A 166 12.49 10.61 13.48
CA VAL A 166 11.75 10.80 12.24
C VAL A 166 12.67 11.47 11.21
N ALA A 167 12.85 10.83 10.06
CA ALA A 167 13.43 11.44 8.88
C ALA A 167 12.37 12.29 8.16
N ILE A 168 12.60 13.59 8.07
CA ILE A 168 11.72 14.53 7.37
C ILE A 168 12.31 14.77 5.98
N VAL A 169 11.70 14.19 4.96
CA VAL A 169 12.10 14.36 3.56
C VAL A 169 11.24 15.46 2.95
N ASP A 170 11.76 16.69 2.94
CA ASP A 170 10.98 17.91 2.65
C ASP A 170 11.88 19.09 2.21
N SER A 171 11.52 20.35 2.48
CA SER A 171 12.29 21.54 2.10
C SER A 171 13.41 21.93 3.06
N GLY A 172 13.50 21.26 4.21
CA GLY A 172 14.48 21.54 5.25
C GLY A 172 13.85 21.66 6.63
N ILE A 173 14.65 22.05 7.62
CA ILE A 173 14.19 22.30 8.99
C ILE A 173 14.99 23.51 9.49
N ALA A 174 14.33 24.63 9.74
CA ALA A 174 14.98 25.77 10.37
C ALA A 174 15.26 25.45 11.86
N PRO A 175 16.50 25.64 12.35
CA PRO A 175 16.82 25.42 13.74
C PRO A 175 16.09 26.42 14.63
N SER A 176 15.60 25.94 15.77
CA SER A 176 14.96 26.77 16.80
C SER A 176 15.11 26.12 18.18
N ASP A 177 14.93 26.91 19.23
CA ASP A 177 14.95 26.40 20.61
C ASP A 177 13.79 25.43 20.89
N ASP A 178 12.71 25.49 20.11
CA ASP A 178 11.65 24.49 20.18
C ASP A 178 12.15 23.09 19.83
N PHE A 179 13.18 22.98 18.97
CA PHE A 179 13.83 21.73 18.62
C PHE A 179 15.04 21.40 19.53
N ALA A 180 15.58 22.34 20.31
CA ALA A 180 16.55 22.14 21.40
C ALA A 180 17.69 21.12 21.12
N GLY A 181 18.29 21.15 19.92
CA GLY A 181 19.37 20.23 19.52
C GLY A 181 18.91 18.81 19.13
N ARG A 182 17.60 18.56 19.04
CA ARG A 182 17.01 17.29 18.58
C ARG A 182 17.02 17.15 17.05
N ILE A 183 17.47 18.15 16.30
CA ILE A 183 17.85 17.99 14.90
C ILE A 183 19.21 17.30 14.88
N THR A 184 19.23 15.97 14.83
CA THR A 184 20.45 15.16 15.02
C THR A 184 21.22 14.87 13.73
N GLY A 185 20.69 15.29 12.59
CA GLY A 185 21.36 15.23 11.30
C GLY A 185 20.60 16.04 10.26
N PHE A 186 21.32 16.58 9.28
CA PHE A 186 20.74 17.36 8.20
C PHE A 186 21.55 17.19 6.91
N TYR A 187 20.87 16.86 5.83
CA TYR A 187 21.47 16.55 4.54
C TYR A 187 20.70 17.25 3.42
N ASP A 188 21.41 17.96 2.54
CA ASP A 188 20.80 18.67 1.42
C ASP A 188 21.01 17.93 0.09
N PHE A 189 19.94 17.28 -0.39
CA PHE A 189 19.91 16.55 -1.65
C PHE A 189 19.70 17.45 -2.87
N THR A 190 19.20 18.68 -2.69
CA THR A 190 19.20 19.69 -3.76
C THR A 190 20.63 20.11 -4.15
N GLN A 191 21.59 19.84 -3.26
CA GLN A 191 23.03 20.04 -3.45
C GLN A 191 23.82 18.72 -3.34
N GLY A 192 23.21 17.59 -3.74
CA GLY A 192 23.91 16.31 -3.92
C GLY A 192 23.95 15.37 -2.72
N GLY A 193 23.33 15.74 -1.59
CA GLY A 193 23.18 14.93 -0.38
C GLY A 193 24.23 15.24 0.70
N VAL A 194 24.76 16.46 0.70
CA VAL A 194 25.89 16.85 1.56
C VAL A 194 25.41 17.15 2.99
N PRO A 195 26.08 16.64 4.04
CA PRO A 195 25.81 17.06 5.40
C PRO A 195 26.08 18.56 5.58
N THR A 196 25.11 19.30 6.10
CA THR A 196 25.23 20.75 6.29
C THR A 196 24.48 21.22 7.53
N ALA A 197 24.68 22.47 7.94
CA ALA A 197 23.89 23.07 9.01
C ALA A 197 22.41 23.11 8.61
N PRO A 198 21.47 22.87 9.54
CA PRO A 198 20.05 22.86 9.22
C PRO A 198 19.56 24.26 8.82
N TYR A 199 18.73 24.31 7.77
CA TYR A 199 18.02 25.50 7.32
C TYR A 199 16.74 25.10 6.59
N ASP A 200 15.87 26.08 6.33
CA ASP A 200 14.69 25.92 5.50
C ASP A 200 14.34 27.28 4.86
N ASP A 201 14.60 27.38 3.57
CA ASP A 201 14.37 28.56 2.74
C ASP A 201 12.95 28.60 2.14
N TYR A 202 12.26 27.47 2.07
CA TYR A 202 10.87 27.39 1.60
C TYR A 202 9.86 27.47 2.75
N GLY A 203 10.11 26.77 3.87
CA GLY A 203 9.36 26.90 5.13
C GLY A 203 8.41 25.74 5.45
N HIS A 204 8.11 24.88 4.48
CA HIS A 204 7.16 23.78 4.65
C HIS A 204 7.69 22.70 5.59
N GLY A 205 8.93 22.26 5.40
CA GLY A 205 9.55 21.24 6.25
C GLY A 205 9.67 21.66 7.71
N THR A 206 9.92 22.94 8.00
CA THR A 206 9.90 23.49 9.38
C THR A 206 8.52 23.39 10.01
N HIS A 207 7.45 23.66 9.25
CA HIS A 207 6.07 23.54 9.73
C HIS A 207 5.74 22.09 10.09
N ILE A 208 6.11 21.14 9.21
CA ILE A 208 5.97 19.70 9.44
C ILE A 208 6.78 19.24 10.68
N ALA A 209 8.03 19.67 10.79
CA ALA A 209 8.90 19.39 11.93
C ALA A 209 8.28 19.86 13.25
N GLY A 210 7.64 21.04 13.25
CA GLY A 210 6.94 21.57 14.42
C GLY A 210 5.73 20.73 14.83
N LEU A 211 4.91 20.29 13.86
CA LEU A 211 3.74 19.44 14.13
C LEU A 211 4.17 18.09 14.71
N ILE A 212 5.25 17.52 14.19
CA ILE A 212 5.82 16.28 14.68
C ILE A 212 6.38 16.47 16.09
N GLY A 213 7.25 17.46 16.30
CA GLY A 213 8.16 17.44 17.45
C GLY A 213 8.56 18.79 18.02
N SER A 214 7.79 19.86 17.84
CA SER A 214 8.03 21.09 18.63
C SER A 214 7.90 20.77 20.12
N SER A 215 8.86 21.22 20.94
CA SER A 215 8.72 21.11 22.41
C SER A 215 7.64 22.03 22.98
N GLY A 216 7.18 23.01 22.21
CA GLY A 216 6.19 24.02 22.62
C GLY A 216 6.74 25.08 23.55
N LYS A 217 8.02 25.03 23.95
CA LYS A 217 8.60 25.96 24.93
C LYS A 217 8.51 27.41 24.48
N LEU A 218 8.76 27.69 23.20
CA LEU A 218 8.71 29.06 22.67
C LEU A 218 7.28 29.60 22.60
N SER A 219 6.26 28.73 22.60
CA SER A 219 4.84 29.12 22.58
C SER A 219 4.15 29.00 23.94
N ASN A 220 4.90 28.86 25.05
CA ASN A 220 4.33 28.54 26.37
C ASN A 220 3.41 27.30 26.34
N TYR A 221 3.82 26.29 25.57
CA TYR A 221 3.11 25.02 25.33
C TYR A 221 1.80 25.13 24.54
N GLU A 222 1.44 26.31 24.03
CA GLU A 222 0.23 26.52 23.22
C GLU A 222 0.25 25.71 21.91
N TYR A 223 1.43 25.55 21.31
CA TYR A 223 1.62 24.83 20.04
C TYR A 223 2.72 23.77 20.16
N GLN A 224 2.59 22.88 21.14
CA GLN A 224 3.46 21.71 21.26
C GLN A 224 3.15 20.67 20.17
N GLY A 225 4.18 20.07 19.59
CA GLY A 225 4.04 18.99 18.62
C GLY A 225 3.45 17.72 19.22
N VAL A 226 3.11 16.74 18.37
CA VAL A 226 2.54 15.46 18.79
C VAL A 226 3.54 14.63 19.60
N ALA A 227 4.83 14.68 19.26
CA ALA A 227 5.91 13.89 19.86
C ALA A 227 7.10 14.80 20.24
N PRO A 228 6.99 15.61 21.31
CA PRO A 228 7.93 16.69 21.62
C PRO A 228 9.36 16.26 22.01
N ASP A 229 9.60 14.99 22.31
CA ASP A 229 10.93 14.44 22.66
C ASP A 229 11.54 13.62 21.51
N VAL A 230 10.89 13.55 20.36
CA VAL A 230 11.40 12.85 19.18
C VAL A 230 12.65 13.54 18.64
N ARG A 231 13.58 12.76 18.08
CA ARG A 231 14.69 13.29 17.28
C ARG A 231 14.23 13.50 15.84
N LEU A 232 14.74 14.54 15.21
CA LEU A 232 14.44 14.90 13.83
C LEU A 232 15.72 14.80 13.00
N VAL A 233 15.61 14.23 11.81
CA VAL A 233 16.70 14.20 10.84
C VAL A 233 16.18 14.80 9.54
N GLY A 234 16.77 15.92 9.11
CA GLY A 234 16.31 16.65 7.94
C GLY A 234 16.95 16.13 6.65
N PHE A 235 16.12 15.88 5.65
CA PHE A 235 16.51 15.48 4.30
C PHE A 235 15.89 16.49 3.32
N LYS A 236 16.64 17.54 3.00
CA LYS A 236 16.16 18.59 2.10
C LYS A 236 16.20 18.09 0.66
N VAL A 237 15.03 17.99 0.03
CA VAL A 237 14.82 17.56 -1.36
C VAL A 237 14.01 18.58 -2.19
N LEU A 238 13.39 19.56 -1.53
CA LEU A 238 12.71 20.68 -2.18
C LEU A 238 13.56 21.95 -2.07
N ASP A 239 13.66 22.71 -3.16
CA ASP A 239 14.39 23.97 -3.24
C ASP A 239 13.66 25.14 -2.54
N SER A 240 14.20 26.35 -2.66
CA SER A 240 13.68 27.57 -2.04
C SER A 240 12.25 27.95 -2.43
N VAL A 241 11.71 27.38 -3.51
CA VAL A 241 10.34 27.61 -4.00
C VAL A 241 9.47 26.35 -3.94
N GLY A 242 9.95 25.30 -3.25
CA GLY A 242 9.20 24.08 -2.97
C GLY A 242 9.18 23.08 -4.12
N GLN A 243 10.12 23.17 -5.06
CA GLN A 243 10.27 22.22 -6.16
C GLN A 243 11.40 21.24 -5.88
N GLY A 244 11.19 19.96 -6.15
CA GLY A 244 12.23 18.93 -6.09
C GLY A 244 12.10 17.96 -7.26
N LYS A 245 13.05 17.03 -7.40
CA LYS A 245 12.96 15.95 -8.40
C LYS A 245 12.66 14.62 -7.71
N THR A 246 11.94 13.74 -8.40
CA THR A 246 11.69 12.37 -7.92
C THR A 246 12.99 11.64 -7.60
N SER A 247 14.02 11.79 -8.44
CA SER A 247 15.34 11.21 -8.22
C SER A 247 16.03 11.68 -6.92
N ASP A 248 15.89 12.94 -6.53
CA ASP A 248 16.46 13.46 -5.28
C ASP A 248 15.76 12.87 -4.06
N VAL A 249 14.44 12.69 -4.13
CA VAL A 249 13.65 12.01 -3.09
C VAL A 249 14.07 10.54 -2.96
N ILE A 250 14.23 9.83 -4.08
CA ILE A 250 14.71 8.45 -4.08
C ILE A 250 16.11 8.36 -3.47
N LYS A 251 17.02 9.27 -3.84
CA LYS A 251 18.38 9.32 -3.29
C LYS A 251 18.39 9.57 -1.78
N ALA A 252 17.48 10.40 -1.28
CA ALA A 252 17.31 10.62 0.15
C ALA A 252 16.84 9.34 0.86
N ILE A 253 15.86 8.63 0.29
CA ILE A 253 15.38 7.35 0.82
C ILE A 253 16.51 6.30 0.82
N GLU A 254 17.29 6.21 -0.26
CA GLU A 254 18.48 5.34 -0.34
C GLU A 254 19.47 5.61 0.79
N TYR A 255 19.76 6.89 1.03
CA TYR A 255 20.66 7.29 2.11
C TYR A 255 20.09 6.93 3.49
N ILE A 256 18.78 7.14 3.71
CA ILE A 256 18.11 6.78 4.96
C ILE A 256 18.23 5.28 5.19
N ILE A 257 17.90 4.44 4.19
CA ILE A 257 18.00 2.97 4.30
C ILE A 257 19.43 2.56 4.66
N ALA A 258 20.43 3.10 3.96
CA ALA A 258 21.84 2.76 4.17
C ALA A 258 22.39 3.21 5.54
N ASN A 259 21.78 4.23 6.16
CA ASN A 259 22.27 4.84 7.40
C ASN A 259 21.28 4.77 8.57
N LYS A 260 20.17 4.05 8.44
CA LYS A 260 19.08 4.05 9.44
C LYS A 260 19.55 3.72 10.84
N ASP A 261 20.50 2.79 11.00
CA ASP A 261 21.02 2.37 12.30
C ASP A 261 21.95 3.44 12.91
N LYS A 262 22.77 4.09 12.08
CA LYS A 262 23.66 5.17 12.51
C LYS A 262 22.89 6.43 12.89
N LEU A 263 21.84 6.75 12.14
CA LEU A 263 20.95 7.88 12.39
C LEU A 263 19.88 7.55 13.44
N ASN A 264 19.73 6.26 13.76
CA ASN A 264 18.69 5.69 14.59
C ASN A 264 17.29 6.19 14.16
N VAL A 265 16.98 6.09 12.87
CA VAL A 265 15.71 6.49 12.23
C VAL A 265 14.78 5.30 12.13
N GLN A 266 13.53 5.49 12.55
CA GLN A 266 12.46 4.48 12.43
C GLN A 266 11.36 4.90 11.47
N ILE A 267 11.13 6.20 11.32
CA ILE A 267 9.99 6.75 10.57
C ILE A 267 10.51 7.65 9.44
N VAL A 268 9.90 7.55 8.26
CA VAL A 268 10.14 8.47 7.14
C VAL A 268 8.85 9.21 6.84
N ASN A 269 8.88 10.53 6.98
CA ASN A 269 7.76 11.41 6.64
C ASN A 269 7.94 11.98 5.23
N LEU A 270 7.00 11.67 4.33
CA LEU A 270 6.93 12.15 2.96
C LEU A 270 5.68 13.04 2.78
N SER A 271 5.83 14.32 3.11
CA SER A 271 4.78 15.36 2.97
C SER A 271 4.85 16.07 1.60
N LEU A 272 5.10 15.28 0.57
CA LEU A 272 5.33 15.71 -0.81
C LEU A 272 4.91 14.59 -1.77
N GLY A 273 4.74 14.95 -3.04
CA GLY A 273 4.47 13.94 -4.05
C GLY A 273 4.31 14.49 -5.45
N HIS A 274 3.93 13.60 -6.35
CA HIS A 274 3.53 13.92 -7.71
C HIS A 274 2.30 13.09 -8.11
N PRO A 275 1.54 13.50 -9.15
CA PRO A 275 0.48 12.67 -9.71
C PRO A 275 0.98 11.29 -10.12
N ILE A 276 0.13 10.28 -10.03
CA ILE A 276 0.47 8.91 -10.45
C ILE A 276 0.50 8.85 -11.98
N TYR A 277 1.64 8.45 -12.55
CA TYR A 277 1.86 8.38 -14.01
C TYR A 277 1.94 6.94 -14.55
N ALA A 278 2.14 5.96 -13.68
CA ALA A 278 2.21 4.53 -13.98
C ALA A 278 1.68 3.70 -12.79
N PRO A 279 1.38 2.40 -12.98
CA PRO A 279 1.13 1.48 -11.88
C PRO A 279 2.21 1.51 -10.79
N ALA A 280 1.85 1.21 -9.55
CA ALA A 280 2.73 1.24 -8.38
C ALA A 280 4.01 0.40 -8.56
N GLN A 281 3.94 -0.73 -9.25
CA GLN A 281 5.11 -1.58 -9.52
C GLN A 281 6.09 -0.95 -10.52
N GLN A 282 5.65 0.08 -11.25
CA GLN A 282 6.42 0.77 -12.28
C GLN A 282 6.90 2.16 -11.85
N ASP A 283 6.28 2.76 -10.83
CA ASP A 283 6.67 4.06 -10.28
C ASP A 283 7.94 3.92 -9.42
N PRO A 284 9.07 4.56 -9.81
CA PRO A 284 10.34 4.42 -9.10
C PRO A 284 10.32 4.97 -7.67
N LEU A 285 9.48 5.97 -7.38
CA LEU A 285 9.35 6.52 -6.03
C LEU A 285 8.58 5.55 -5.12
N VAL A 286 7.52 4.92 -5.65
CA VAL A 286 6.83 3.84 -4.94
C VAL A 286 7.77 2.68 -4.69
N GLN A 287 8.57 2.26 -5.68
CA GLN A 287 9.57 1.21 -5.48
C GLN A 287 10.57 1.55 -4.37
N ALA A 288 11.04 2.80 -4.29
CA ALA A 288 11.92 3.24 -3.20
C ALA A 288 11.23 3.16 -1.83
N VAL A 289 9.94 3.51 -1.74
CA VAL A 289 9.14 3.39 -0.51
C VAL A 289 8.95 1.92 -0.11
N GLU A 290 8.65 1.03 -1.05
CA GLU A 290 8.55 -0.41 -0.78
C GLU A 290 9.89 -0.97 -0.25
N LYS A 291 11.03 -0.52 -0.79
CA LYS A 291 12.36 -0.88 -0.28
C LYS A 291 12.63 -0.31 1.12
N ALA A 292 12.19 0.91 1.41
CA ALA A 292 12.31 1.51 2.73
C ALA A 292 11.50 0.73 3.77
N THR A 293 10.26 0.39 3.46
CA THR A 293 9.41 -0.41 4.35
C THR A 293 9.98 -1.82 4.56
N ALA A 294 10.47 -2.46 3.50
CA ALA A 294 11.14 -3.76 3.60
C ALA A 294 12.43 -3.72 4.44
N ALA A 295 13.09 -2.57 4.52
CA ALA A 295 14.24 -2.34 5.40
C ALA A 295 13.86 -2.07 6.87
N GLY A 296 12.57 -2.13 7.22
CA GLY A 296 12.06 -1.94 8.57
C GLY A 296 11.74 -0.50 8.95
N LEU A 297 11.73 0.44 7.98
CA LEU A 297 11.28 1.81 8.21
C LEU A 297 9.76 1.89 8.11
N ILE A 298 9.14 2.75 8.91
CA ILE A 298 7.71 3.07 8.79
C ILE A 298 7.59 4.33 7.92
N VAL A 299 7.09 4.17 6.70
CA VAL A 299 6.90 5.29 5.78
C VAL A 299 5.48 5.85 5.92
N VAL A 300 5.37 7.15 6.20
CA VAL A 300 4.12 7.89 6.26
C VAL A 300 4.10 8.89 5.10
N ALA A 301 3.10 8.81 4.24
CA ALA A 301 3.00 9.61 3.01
C ALA A 301 1.67 10.38 2.95
N SER A 302 1.70 11.59 2.38
CA SER A 302 0.49 12.38 2.16
C SER A 302 -0.37 11.79 1.04
N ALA A 303 -1.69 11.79 1.22
CA ALA A 303 -2.63 11.38 0.17
C ALA A 303 -2.60 12.31 -1.05
N GLY A 304 -2.36 13.61 -0.83
CA GLY A 304 -2.48 14.67 -1.83
C GLY A 304 -3.65 15.61 -1.54
N ASN A 305 -3.72 16.71 -2.30
CA ASN A 305 -4.71 17.78 -2.11
C ASN A 305 -5.62 17.95 -3.36
N PHE A 306 -6.04 16.82 -3.95
CA PHE A 306 -6.81 16.74 -5.20
C PHE A 306 -8.22 16.18 -5.00
N GLY A 307 -8.74 16.29 -3.77
CA GLY A 307 -10.07 15.78 -3.42
C GLY A 307 -11.22 16.54 -4.08
N GLN A 308 -11.02 17.77 -4.54
CA GLN A 308 -12.12 18.58 -5.08
C GLN A 308 -11.68 19.27 -6.36
N ASN A 309 -12.61 19.38 -7.31
CA ASN A 309 -12.42 20.27 -8.44
C ASN A 309 -12.42 21.71 -7.93
N GLN A 310 -11.27 22.39 -8.03
CA GLN A 310 -11.11 23.76 -7.53
C GLN A 310 -12.01 24.80 -8.23
N LYS A 311 -12.53 24.50 -9.43
CA LYS A 311 -13.41 25.40 -10.17
C LYS A 311 -14.89 25.20 -9.83
N THR A 312 -15.32 23.95 -9.71
CA THR A 312 -16.75 23.62 -9.52
C THR A 312 -17.12 23.32 -8.07
N GLY A 313 -16.15 22.96 -7.24
CA GLY A 313 -16.39 22.48 -5.89
C GLY A 313 -16.87 21.02 -5.84
N ASP A 314 -16.89 20.30 -6.97
CA ASP A 314 -17.36 18.92 -6.99
C ASP A 314 -16.32 17.97 -6.36
N PRO A 315 -16.75 16.97 -5.56
CA PRO A 315 -15.89 15.90 -5.10
C PRO A 315 -15.22 15.16 -6.29
N GLY A 316 -13.90 15.02 -6.21
CA GLY A 316 -13.08 14.21 -7.10
C GLY A 316 -12.55 12.96 -6.40
N TYR A 317 -12.73 11.81 -7.04
CA TYR A 317 -12.10 10.54 -6.67
C TYR A 317 -10.82 10.35 -7.48
N THR A 318 -10.00 9.37 -7.10
CA THR A 318 -8.73 9.03 -7.76
C THR A 318 -7.65 10.12 -7.72
N GLY A 319 -7.69 10.94 -6.66
CA GLY A 319 -6.76 12.05 -6.43
C GLY A 319 -5.49 11.66 -5.66
N ILE A 320 -5.33 10.39 -5.28
CA ILE A 320 -4.15 9.92 -4.55
C ILE A 320 -2.88 10.17 -5.36
N THR A 321 -1.84 10.66 -4.69
CA THR A 321 -0.53 10.97 -5.29
C THR A 321 0.50 9.88 -5.01
N SER A 322 1.57 9.84 -5.80
CA SER A 322 2.78 9.09 -5.47
C SER A 322 3.64 9.91 -4.51
N PRO A 323 4.16 9.32 -3.41
CA PRO A 323 4.16 7.88 -3.09
C PRO A 323 3.00 7.40 -2.20
N GLY A 324 1.97 8.20 -1.97
CA GLY A 324 0.78 7.80 -1.20
C GLY A 324 0.00 6.60 -1.79
N ASN A 325 0.25 6.21 -3.04
CA ASN A 325 -0.27 4.98 -3.63
C ASN A 325 0.55 3.72 -3.33
N ALA A 326 1.69 3.84 -2.64
CA ALA A 326 2.46 2.68 -2.21
C ALA A 326 1.64 1.80 -1.25
N PRO A 327 1.47 0.48 -1.53
CA PRO A 327 0.75 -0.42 -0.64
C PRO A 327 1.31 -0.46 0.77
N SER A 328 2.64 -0.39 0.92
CA SER A 328 3.31 -0.49 2.22
C SER A 328 3.26 0.81 3.03
N ALA A 329 3.18 1.99 2.40
CA ALA A 329 3.13 3.27 3.09
C ALA A 329 1.83 3.47 3.86
N ILE A 330 1.90 4.18 5.00
CA ILE A 330 0.75 4.73 5.71
C ILE A 330 0.36 6.04 5.01
N THR A 331 -0.71 6.00 4.23
CA THR A 331 -1.21 7.11 3.43
C THR A 331 -2.25 7.89 4.19
N VAL A 332 -2.03 9.19 4.35
CA VAL A 332 -2.83 10.02 5.26
C VAL A 332 -3.56 11.12 4.52
N GLY A 333 -4.89 11.16 4.65
CA GLY A 333 -5.73 12.27 4.22
C GLY A 333 -5.92 13.33 5.33
N ALA A 334 -6.50 14.47 4.99
CA ALA A 334 -6.71 15.58 5.94
C ALA A 334 -8.16 15.64 6.45
N ALA A 335 -8.31 15.79 7.76
CA ALA A 335 -9.56 16.13 8.44
C ALA A 335 -9.53 17.57 8.95
N MET A 336 -10.72 18.16 9.08
CA MET A 336 -10.94 19.46 9.70
C MET A 336 -11.55 19.23 11.07
N THR A 337 -10.75 19.40 12.12
CA THR A 337 -11.17 19.16 13.52
C THR A 337 -12.03 20.27 14.11
N ARG A 338 -12.28 21.32 13.32
CA ARG A 338 -12.89 22.61 13.75
C ARG A 338 -12.25 23.24 15.00
N ASN A 339 -11.01 22.84 15.32
CA ASN A 339 -10.29 23.23 16.53
C ASN A 339 -11.03 22.87 17.84
N THR A 340 -11.87 21.82 17.81
CA THR A 340 -12.60 21.27 18.97
C THR A 340 -12.02 19.91 19.35
N THR A 341 -12.30 19.46 20.59
CA THR A 341 -12.02 18.06 20.99
C THR A 341 -13.14 17.08 20.67
N THR A 342 -14.32 17.58 20.28
CA THR A 342 -15.41 16.69 19.88
C THR A 342 -15.15 16.21 18.46
N ARG A 343 -15.51 14.97 18.15
CA ARG A 343 -15.44 14.41 16.80
C ARG A 343 -16.75 14.58 16.01
N ASP A 344 -17.77 15.17 16.65
CA ASP A 344 -19.12 15.24 16.07
C ASP A 344 -19.24 16.27 14.93
N ASP A 345 -18.36 17.28 14.90
CA ASP A 345 -18.30 18.32 13.88
C ASP A 345 -17.13 18.16 12.90
N ASP A 346 -16.36 17.10 13.07
CA ASP A 346 -15.23 16.77 12.22
C ASP A 346 -15.72 16.33 10.84
N VAL A 347 -14.97 16.75 9.83
CA VAL A 347 -15.24 16.40 8.44
C VAL A 347 -13.94 16.12 7.70
N VAL A 348 -13.97 15.22 6.71
CA VAL A 348 -12.84 15.10 5.79
C VAL A 348 -12.71 16.40 5.01
N ALA A 349 -11.51 16.97 5.00
CA ALA A 349 -11.25 18.23 4.33
C ALA A 349 -11.56 18.08 2.82
N PRO A 350 -12.33 19.00 2.20
CA PRO A 350 -12.74 18.85 0.81
C PRO A 350 -11.59 18.67 -0.18
N TYR A 351 -10.45 19.33 0.09
CA TYR A 351 -9.24 19.20 -0.72
C TYR A 351 -8.51 17.87 -0.52
N SER A 352 -8.74 17.13 0.56
CA SER A 352 -8.04 15.86 0.84
C SER A 352 -8.28 14.87 -0.29
N SER A 353 -7.21 14.39 -0.92
CA SER A 353 -7.31 13.40 -1.99
C SER A 353 -8.06 12.15 -1.55
N ARG A 354 -8.93 11.68 -2.46
CA ARG A 354 -9.75 10.48 -2.29
C ARG A 354 -9.24 9.38 -3.22
N GLY A 355 -9.36 8.14 -2.76
CA GLY A 355 -9.10 6.94 -3.53
C GLY A 355 -10.12 6.67 -4.64
N PRO A 356 -10.08 5.47 -5.22
CA PRO A 356 -8.95 4.54 -5.10
C PRO A 356 -7.68 5.12 -5.77
N ALA A 357 -6.52 4.54 -5.51
CA ALA A 357 -5.30 4.94 -6.22
C ALA A 357 -5.44 4.69 -7.73
N TRP A 358 -4.95 5.64 -8.54
CA TRP A 358 -5.00 5.54 -10.00
C TRP A 358 -4.15 4.33 -10.50
N PHE A 359 -4.54 3.73 -11.62
CA PHE A 359 -4.04 2.45 -12.21
C PHE A 359 -4.38 1.18 -11.41
N ASP A 360 -4.00 1.10 -10.14
CA ASP A 360 -4.03 -0.17 -9.38
C ASP A 360 -5.32 -0.37 -8.58
N ALA A 361 -6.12 0.69 -8.44
CA ALA A 361 -7.37 0.70 -7.69
C ALA A 361 -7.26 0.39 -6.18
N PHE A 362 -6.06 0.51 -5.59
CA PHE A 362 -5.86 0.32 -4.15
C PHE A 362 -6.72 1.28 -3.32
N ALA A 363 -7.41 0.79 -2.29
CA ALA A 363 -8.11 1.66 -1.34
C ALA A 363 -7.10 2.50 -0.56
N LYS A 364 -7.23 3.81 -0.70
CA LYS A 364 -6.43 4.86 -0.06
C LYS A 364 -7.32 6.11 0.12
N PRO A 365 -7.05 7.00 1.09
CA PRO A 365 -6.02 6.90 2.12
C PRO A 365 -6.28 5.75 3.12
N ASP A 366 -5.29 5.39 3.93
CA ASP A 366 -5.50 4.36 4.99
C ASP A 366 -6.25 4.96 6.17
N VAL A 367 -5.97 6.23 6.51
CA VAL A 367 -6.60 7.00 7.58
C VAL A 367 -6.64 8.49 7.20
N VAL A 368 -7.43 9.28 7.92
CA VAL A 368 -7.32 10.74 7.93
C VAL A 368 -6.81 11.25 9.28
N ALA A 369 -6.22 12.42 9.31
CA ALA A 369 -5.73 13.05 10.54
C ALA A 369 -5.96 14.56 10.49
N PRO A 370 -5.89 15.27 11.65
CA PRO A 370 -5.93 16.73 11.68
C PRO A 370 -4.94 17.31 10.66
N GLY A 371 -5.45 18.06 9.69
CA GLY A 371 -4.63 18.57 8.58
C GLY A 371 -5.06 19.94 8.07
N HIS A 372 -6.06 20.56 8.68
CA HIS A 372 -6.59 21.85 8.28
C HIS A 372 -6.31 22.93 9.32
N ASN A 373 -5.79 24.07 8.86
CA ASN A 373 -5.50 25.26 9.64
C ASN A 373 -4.62 24.99 10.88
N LEU A 374 -3.64 24.09 10.75
CA LEU A 374 -2.76 23.75 11.85
C LEU A 374 -1.67 24.80 11.99
N THR A 375 -1.59 25.39 13.18
CA THR A 375 -0.55 26.36 13.55
C THR A 375 0.70 25.62 14.07
N SER A 376 1.86 25.93 13.51
CA SER A 376 3.13 25.27 13.85
C SER A 376 4.33 26.20 13.67
N ALA A 377 5.52 25.69 13.99
CA ALA A 377 6.81 26.37 13.86
C ALA A 377 6.99 26.94 12.44
N ALA A 378 7.60 28.12 12.36
CA ALA A 378 7.80 28.84 11.11
C ALA A 378 9.26 29.24 10.91
N SER A 379 9.77 29.05 9.68
CA SER A 379 11.00 29.69 9.22
C SER A 379 10.68 31.11 8.76
N VAL A 380 10.93 32.13 9.59
CA VAL A 380 10.45 33.51 9.33
C VAL A 380 11.08 34.19 8.12
N SER A 381 12.24 33.70 7.66
CA SER A 381 12.89 34.17 6.43
C SER A 381 12.45 33.42 5.17
N SER A 382 11.64 32.38 5.31
CA SER A 382 11.29 31.47 4.22
C SER A 382 10.31 32.07 3.21
N TYR A 383 10.27 31.48 2.02
CA TYR A 383 9.36 31.84 0.95
C TYR A 383 7.90 31.77 1.40
N LEU A 384 7.46 30.67 2.01
CA LEU A 384 6.06 30.51 2.44
C LEU A 384 5.69 31.48 3.55
N TYR A 385 6.58 31.75 4.51
CA TYR A 385 6.28 32.74 5.56
C TYR A 385 6.10 34.15 4.97
N LYS A 386 6.90 34.52 3.97
CA LYS A 386 6.75 35.79 3.25
C LYS A 386 5.48 35.84 2.42
N LEU A 387 5.09 34.73 1.81
CA LEU A 387 3.93 34.63 0.92
C LEU A 387 2.61 34.61 1.68
N LEU A 388 2.51 33.80 2.74
CA LEU A 388 1.25 33.51 3.46
C LEU A 388 1.02 34.49 4.62
N LYS A 389 1.01 35.79 4.32
CA LYS A 389 0.87 36.86 5.35
C LYS A 389 -0.39 36.74 6.20
N THR A 390 -1.49 36.30 5.61
CA THR A 390 -2.79 36.13 6.30
C THR A 390 -2.84 34.87 7.18
N SER A 391 -1.89 33.96 7.03
CA SER A 391 -1.79 32.74 7.83
C SER A 391 -0.70 32.80 8.89
N GLN A 392 -0.04 33.96 9.06
CA GLN A 392 0.91 34.17 10.14
C GLN A 392 0.15 34.27 11.47
N VAL A 393 0.62 33.52 12.47
CA VAL A 393 0.04 33.49 13.81
C VAL A 393 1.10 33.94 14.81
N THR A 394 0.70 34.69 15.83
CA THR A 394 1.57 35.05 16.95
C THR A 394 1.04 34.35 18.19
N ALA A 395 1.85 33.46 18.78
CA ALA A 395 1.51 32.82 20.05
C ALA A 395 1.41 33.85 21.17
N LYS A 396 0.81 33.49 22.30
CA LYS A 396 0.71 34.38 23.48
C LYS A 396 2.07 34.85 24.00
N SER A 397 3.12 34.07 23.78
CA SER A 397 4.51 34.40 24.12
C SER A 397 5.16 35.45 23.19
N GLY A 398 4.52 35.77 22.07
CA GLY A 398 5.10 36.58 20.98
C GLY A 398 5.83 35.77 19.91
N GLN A 399 5.90 34.44 20.04
CA GLN A 399 6.53 33.58 19.02
C GLN A 399 5.77 33.66 17.69
N SER A 400 6.51 33.91 16.60
CA SER A 400 5.98 33.86 15.24
C SER A 400 5.80 32.43 14.77
N LEU A 401 4.62 32.12 14.27
CA LEU A 401 4.17 30.81 13.82
C LEU A 401 3.46 30.95 12.46
N LEU A 402 3.17 29.81 11.84
CA LEU A 402 2.46 29.77 10.56
C LEU A 402 1.35 28.72 10.63
N ALA A 403 0.15 29.10 10.18
CA ALA A 403 -0.98 28.20 9.98
C ALA A 403 -0.99 27.68 8.54
N MET A 404 -1.09 26.36 8.38
CA MET A 404 -1.14 25.72 7.06
C MET A 404 -2.15 24.58 7.04
N SER A 405 -2.64 24.28 5.85
CA SER A 405 -3.56 23.18 5.58
C SER A 405 -3.02 22.28 4.49
N GLY A 406 -3.27 20.98 4.62
CA GLY A 406 -2.90 19.98 3.63
C GLY A 406 -2.82 18.58 4.22
N SER A 407 -2.92 17.55 3.36
CA SER A 407 -2.55 16.19 3.74
C SER A 407 -1.10 16.10 4.23
N SER A 408 -0.21 16.99 3.79
CA SER A 408 1.13 17.17 4.33
C SER A 408 1.16 17.36 5.85
N MET A 409 0.29 18.23 6.38
CA MET A 409 0.16 18.48 7.82
C MET A 409 -0.37 17.24 8.54
N ALA A 410 -1.38 16.58 7.97
CA ALA A 410 -1.93 15.33 8.49
C ALA A 410 -0.89 14.20 8.56
N THR A 411 0.00 14.10 7.56
CA THR A 411 1.15 13.19 7.55
C THR A 411 2.15 13.51 8.66
N GLY A 412 2.43 14.80 8.93
CA GLY A 412 3.25 15.22 10.07
C GLY A 412 2.63 14.80 11.41
N VAL A 413 1.33 15.07 11.59
CA VAL A 413 0.59 14.65 12.80
C VAL A 413 0.67 13.12 12.99
N THR A 414 0.40 12.36 11.93
CA THR A 414 0.43 10.89 11.96
C THR A 414 1.83 10.35 12.25
N SER A 415 2.88 10.95 11.68
CA SER A 415 4.28 10.59 11.98
C SER A 415 4.60 10.76 13.47
N GLY A 416 4.08 11.81 14.10
CA GLY A 416 4.18 12.01 15.55
C GLY A 416 3.45 10.91 16.33
N VAL A 417 2.22 10.54 15.92
CA VAL A 417 1.46 9.46 16.58
C VAL A 417 2.18 8.12 16.45
N VAL A 418 2.72 7.79 15.27
CA VAL A 418 3.54 6.58 15.07
C VAL A 418 4.78 6.60 15.98
N ALA A 419 5.42 7.75 16.19
CA ALA A 419 6.53 7.87 17.11
C ALA A 419 6.13 7.57 18.57
N LEU A 420 4.96 8.04 19.01
CA LEU A 420 4.39 7.71 20.32
C LEU A 420 4.05 6.22 20.44
N MET A 421 3.49 5.62 19.40
CA MET A 421 3.22 4.17 19.35
C MET A 421 4.51 3.36 19.51
N LEU A 422 5.57 3.73 18.80
CA LEU A 422 6.89 3.09 18.91
C LEU A 422 7.47 3.24 20.33
N GLN A 423 7.34 4.41 20.95
CA GLN A 423 7.77 4.61 22.34
C GLN A 423 6.99 3.69 23.29
N ALA A 424 5.66 3.67 23.18
CA ALA A 424 4.80 2.85 24.03
C ALA A 424 5.09 1.36 23.90
N HIS A 425 5.30 0.90 22.65
CA HIS A 425 5.69 -0.47 22.37
C HIS A 425 7.05 -0.80 22.98
N ASN A 426 8.09 -0.03 22.64
CA ASN A 426 9.48 -0.25 23.10
C ASN A 426 9.64 -0.18 24.62
N GLN A 427 8.79 0.57 25.32
CA GLN A 427 8.81 0.72 26.79
C GLN A 427 7.83 -0.21 27.51
N SER A 428 7.09 -1.05 26.78
CA SER A 428 6.06 -1.92 27.35
C SER A 428 6.62 -3.03 28.24
N GLY A 429 7.87 -3.44 28.02
CA GLY A 429 8.50 -4.62 28.63
C GLY A 429 7.94 -5.96 28.15
N LEU A 430 7.07 -5.95 27.14
CA LEU A 430 6.38 -7.16 26.65
C LEU A 430 7.20 -7.91 25.59
N HIS A 431 7.93 -7.18 24.75
CA HIS A 431 8.72 -7.75 23.66
C HIS A 431 10.23 -7.57 23.92
N SER A 432 11.03 -8.46 23.37
CA SER A 432 12.49 -8.51 23.54
C SER A 432 13.26 -8.48 22.22
N LYS A 433 12.64 -8.81 21.08
CA LYS A 433 13.35 -8.97 19.80
C LYS A 433 12.67 -8.32 18.61
N LYS A 434 11.35 -8.37 18.52
CA LYS A 434 10.64 -7.91 17.31
C LYS A 434 10.11 -6.49 17.47
N PRO A 435 10.52 -5.53 16.62
CA PRO A 435 9.95 -4.18 16.65
C PRO A 435 8.55 -4.15 16.06
N LEU A 436 7.82 -3.06 16.30
CA LEU A 436 6.58 -2.76 15.60
C LEU A 436 6.88 -2.58 14.10
N THR A 437 6.23 -3.36 13.24
CA THR A 437 6.40 -3.26 11.78
C THR A 437 5.51 -2.17 11.19
N ALA A 438 5.81 -1.72 9.97
CA ALA A 438 4.98 -0.74 9.26
C ALA A 438 3.53 -1.20 9.06
N ASN A 439 3.32 -2.47 8.68
CA ASN A 439 1.98 -3.03 8.50
C ASN A 439 1.21 -3.10 9.82
N LEU A 440 1.89 -3.46 10.93
CA LEU A 440 1.25 -3.47 12.25
C LEU A 440 0.94 -2.06 12.72
N ALA A 441 1.86 -1.10 12.56
CA ALA A 441 1.59 0.30 12.88
C ALA A 441 0.39 0.84 12.08
N LYS A 442 0.33 0.54 10.78
CA LYS A 442 -0.84 0.87 9.94
C LYS A 442 -2.12 0.21 10.46
N GLY A 443 -2.07 -1.08 10.78
CA GLY A 443 -3.22 -1.82 11.32
C GLY A 443 -3.73 -1.23 12.63
N ILE A 444 -2.84 -0.88 13.55
CA ILE A 444 -3.19 -0.23 14.83
C ILE A 444 -3.85 1.13 14.60
N LEU A 445 -3.30 1.96 13.72
CA LEU A 445 -3.88 3.26 13.38
C LEU A 445 -5.29 3.11 12.81
N GLN A 446 -5.48 2.20 11.86
CA GLN A 446 -6.79 1.94 11.26
C GLN A 446 -7.79 1.39 12.27
N PHE A 447 -7.38 0.38 13.04
CA PHE A 447 -8.26 -0.31 13.98
C PHE A 447 -8.77 0.61 15.10
N SER A 448 -7.91 1.50 15.59
CA SER A 448 -8.25 2.47 16.65
C SER A 448 -8.90 3.75 16.14
N ALA A 449 -8.90 3.99 14.82
CA ALA A 449 -9.47 5.19 14.21
C ALA A 449 -10.96 5.34 14.54
N ILE A 450 -11.43 6.59 14.56
CA ILE A 450 -12.83 6.93 14.78
C ILE A 450 -13.43 7.31 13.42
N PRO A 451 -14.41 6.56 12.89
CA PRO A 451 -15.04 6.90 11.62
C PRO A 451 -15.75 8.26 11.69
N ILE A 452 -15.49 9.11 10.70
CA ILE A 452 -16.22 10.36 10.47
C ILE A 452 -17.52 10.02 9.75
N ALA A 453 -18.65 10.49 10.29
CA ALA A 453 -19.97 10.23 9.70
C ALA A 453 -20.09 10.81 8.28
N GLY A 454 -20.72 10.05 7.38
CA GLY A 454 -21.04 10.51 6.03
C GLY A 454 -19.91 10.39 4.99
N PHE A 455 -18.78 9.77 5.32
CA PHE A 455 -17.69 9.51 4.38
C PHE A 455 -17.47 8.01 4.17
N ASP A 456 -17.07 7.62 2.95
CA ASP A 456 -16.75 6.25 2.57
C ASP A 456 -15.25 5.93 2.78
N TYR A 457 -14.88 4.64 2.71
CA TYR A 457 -13.50 4.17 2.90
C TYR A 457 -12.49 4.73 1.91
N LEU A 458 -12.89 5.15 0.70
CA LEU A 458 -11.98 5.79 -0.26
C LEU A 458 -11.81 7.28 0.03
N THR A 459 -12.68 7.87 0.86
CA THR A 459 -12.55 9.26 1.29
C THR A 459 -11.80 9.38 2.62
N GLN A 460 -12.13 8.56 3.61
CA GLN A 460 -11.60 8.66 4.97
C GLN A 460 -10.64 7.53 5.40
N GLY A 461 -10.49 6.48 4.58
CA GLY A 461 -9.85 5.26 5.03
C GLY A 461 -10.65 4.62 6.17
N ALA A 462 -9.97 4.09 7.19
CA ALA A 462 -10.60 3.53 8.38
C ALA A 462 -11.27 4.59 9.29
N GLY A 463 -10.95 5.87 9.09
CA GLY A 463 -11.44 6.98 9.90
C GLY A 463 -10.34 7.95 10.31
N GLU A 464 -10.67 8.85 11.22
CA GLU A 464 -9.71 9.79 11.78
C GLU A 464 -8.87 9.17 12.88
N ILE A 465 -7.55 9.41 12.86
CA ILE A 465 -6.63 8.86 13.84
C ILE A 465 -7.02 9.22 15.28
N ASN A 466 -6.76 8.27 16.17
CA ASN A 466 -7.02 8.34 17.60
C ASN A 466 -5.73 7.94 18.31
N ALA A 467 -4.91 8.94 18.69
CA ALA A 467 -3.58 8.67 19.22
C ALA A 467 -3.65 7.92 20.55
N ALA A 468 -4.61 8.27 21.42
CA ALA A 468 -4.82 7.58 22.70
C ALA A 468 -5.05 6.08 22.51
N GLY A 469 -5.95 5.70 21.60
CA GLY A 469 -6.24 4.30 21.30
C GLY A 469 -5.05 3.58 20.68
N ALA A 470 -4.41 4.20 19.69
CA ALA A 470 -3.25 3.62 19.00
C ALA A 470 -2.08 3.34 19.95
N ILE A 471 -1.79 4.26 20.88
CA ILE A 471 -0.73 4.13 21.90
C ILE A 471 -1.03 2.98 22.86
N VAL A 472 -2.27 2.88 23.33
CA VAL A 472 -2.70 1.81 24.26
C VAL A 472 -2.55 0.44 23.61
N ILE A 473 -2.98 0.27 22.35
CA ILE A 473 -2.80 -0.98 21.62
C ILE A 473 -1.30 -1.29 21.44
N ALA A 474 -0.51 -0.33 20.97
CA ALA A 474 0.91 -0.54 20.71
C ALA A 474 1.70 -0.98 21.97
N GLY A 475 1.35 -0.43 23.14
CA GLY A 475 1.93 -0.80 24.44
C GLY A 475 1.36 -2.07 25.09
N ALA A 476 0.36 -2.69 24.46
CA ALA A 476 -0.30 -3.92 24.93
C ALA A 476 0.03 -5.15 24.07
N ILE A 477 0.58 -4.98 22.86
CA ILE A 477 0.95 -6.08 21.97
C ILE A 477 2.35 -6.59 22.29
N ASP A 478 2.47 -7.90 22.51
CA ASP A 478 3.74 -8.64 22.52
C ASP A 478 4.04 -9.20 21.12
N THR A 479 4.93 -8.55 20.39
CA THR A 479 5.34 -8.93 19.03
C THR A 479 6.19 -10.21 18.99
N ASP A 480 6.74 -10.69 20.11
CA ASP A 480 7.50 -11.93 20.16
C ASP A 480 6.62 -13.19 20.18
N VAL A 481 5.31 -13.03 20.47
CA VAL A 481 4.31 -14.10 20.39
C VAL A 481 4.30 -14.72 19.00
N ARG A 482 4.10 -16.04 18.93
CA ARG A 482 4.04 -16.77 17.66
C ARG A 482 2.78 -16.43 16.86
N GLU A 483 2.87 -16.56 15.55
CA GLU A 483 1.71 -16.42 14.66
C GLU A 483 0.61 -17.44 15.04
N GLY A 484 -0.66 -17.08 14.83
CA GLY A 484 -1.84 -17.86 15.24
C GLY A 484 -2.22 -17.73 16.72
N LYS A 485 -1.54 -16.90 17.51
CA LYS A 485 -1.76 -16.78 18.96
C LYS A 485 -2.21 -15.38 19.36
N TRP A 486 -3.00 -15.33 20.42
CA TRP A 486 -3.36 -14.08 21.07
C TRP A 486 -2.11 -13.36 21.57
N TRP A 487 -1.84 -12.17 21.04
CA TRP A 487 -0.64 -11.38 21.37
C TRP A 487 -0.93 -10.14 22.22
N LEU A 488 -2.21 -9.88 22.50
CA LEU A 488 -2.61 -8.77 23.33
C LEU A 488 -2.41 -9.17 24.80
N ALA A 489 -1.28 -8.76 25.37
CA ALA A 489 -0.85 -9.16 26.72
C ALA A 489 -1.59 -8.41 27.84
N LYS A 490 -2.28 -7.31 27.51
CA LYS A 490 -3.05 -6.48 28.44
C LYS A 490 -4.44 -6.23 27.88
N GLY A 491 -5.46 -6.26 28.73
CA GLY A 491 -6.83 -5.94 28.29
C GLY A 491 -6.90 -4.51 27.72
N VAL A 492 -7.50 -4.37 26.55
CA VAL A 492 -7.71 -3.08 25.88
C VAL A 492 -9.20 -2.91 25.64
N THR A 493 -9.76 -1.80 26.13
CA THR A 493 -11.14 -1.42 25.84
C THR A 493 -11.15 -0.62 24.54
N PRO A 494 -11.95 -1.02 23.52
CA PRO A 494 -11.96 -0.37 22.20
C PRO A 494 -12.75 0.95 22.19
N SER A 495 -12.38 1.85 23.11
CA SER A 495 -12.93 3.19 23.23
C SER A 495 -11.87 4.16 23.76
N SER A 496 -11.93 5.41 23.32
CA SER A 496 -11.08 6.50 23.84
C SER A 496 -11.95 7.65 24.32
N THR A 497 -11.54 8.30 25.42
CA THR A 497 -12.11 9.58 25.84
C THR A 497 -11.28 10.71 25.23
N ILE A 498 -11.91 11.57 24.42
CA ILE A 498 -11.29 12.75 23.82
C ILE A 498 -12.08 13.97 24.30
N GLY A 499 -11.37 14.91 24.95
CA GLY A 499 -12.02 15.97 25.72
C GLY A 499 -12.94 15.39 26.79
N VAL A 500 -14.24 15.64 26.68
CA VAL A 500 -15.27 15.17 27.63
C VAL A 500 -16.11 14.01 27.10
N GLN A 501 -15.89 13.58 25.85
CA GLN A 501 -16.71 12.57 25.18
C GLN A 501 -15.94 11.26 25.02
N THR A 502 -16.66 10.13 25.04
CA THR A 502 -16.08 8.81 24.80
C THR A 502 -16.55 8.28 23.45
N TYR A 503 -15.57 7.89 22.63
CA TYR A 503 -15.79 7.39 21.27
C TYR A 503 -15.37 5.93 21.18
N PHE A 504 -16.22 5.10 20.56
CA PHE A 504 -15.86 3.73 20.21
C PHE A 504 -15.00 3.72 18.95
N TRP A 505 -14.03 2.81 18.89
CA TRP A 505 -13.16 2.67 17.74
C TRP A 505 -13.88 1.98 16.57
N GLY A 506 -13.45 2.27 15.35
CA GLY A 506 -14.00 1.66 14.15
C GLY A 506 -13.75 0.15 14.05
N GLN A 507 -12.67 -0.36 14.68
CA GLN A 507 -12.28 -1.77 14.70
C GLN A 507 -12.29 -2.41 13.31
N ASN A 508 -11.87 -1.64 12.31
CA ASN A 508 -11.77 -2.06 10.94
C ASN A 508 -10.37 -1.75 10.38
N ILE A 509 -9.95 -2.55 9.40
CA ILE A 509 -8.71 -2.37 8.67
C ILE A 509 -9.05 -2.44 7.19
N VAL A 510 -8.79 -1.35 6.50
CA VAL A 510 -8.88 -1.26 5.04
C VAL A 510 -7.54 -1.71 4.48
N TRP A 511 -7.56 -2.76 3.67
CA TRP A 511 -6.36 -3.28 3.03
C TRP A 511 -6.64 -3.64 1.58
N ASN A 512 -5.94 -2.99 0.66
CA ASN A 512 -6.12 -3.18 -0.77
C ASN A 512 -7.60 -2.95 -1.18
N ASN A 513 -8.38 -4.00 -1.43
CA ASN A 513 -9.79 -3.91 -1.82
C ASN A 513 -10.72 -4.57 -0.80
N THR A 514 -10.24 -4.80 0.43
CA THR A 514 -10.95 -5.55 1.47
C THR A 514 -11.00 -4.72 2.75
N VAL A 515 -12.13 -4.80 3.44
CA VAL A 515 -12.29 -4.29 4.81
C VAL A 515 -12.40 -5.48 5.74
N VAL A 516 -11.52 -5.53 6.73
CA VAL A 516 -11.50 -6.57 7.75
C VAL A 516 -11.97 -5.97 9.07
N THR A 517 -12.84 -6.67 9.80
CA THR A 517 -13.44 -6.20 11.07
C THR A 517 -13.35 -7.27 12.17
N GLY A 518 -13.73 -6.91 13.40
CA GLY A 518 -13.77 -7.80 14.56
C GLY A 518 -12.46 -7.81 15.35
N ASP A 519 -12.15 -8.90 16.05
CA ASP A 519 -10.95 -9.01 16.93
C ASP A 519 -9.64 -9.25 16.17
N VAL A 520 -9.61 -8.85 14.89
CA VAL A 520 -8.57 -9.17 13.93
C VAL A 520 -7.17 -8.73 14.41
N LEU A 521 -7.10 -7.61 15.14
CA LEU A 521 -5.85 -7.07 15.64
C LEU A 521 -5.37 -7.72 16.94
N TYR A 522 -6.16 -8.59 17.58
CA TYR A 522 -5.78 -9.18 18.89
C TYR A 522 -5.13 -10.55 18.79
N VAL A 523 -5.15 -11.16 17.60
CA VAL A 523 -4.41 -12.38 17.29
C VAL A 523 -3.26 -12.03 16.36
N ASN A 524 -2.05 -12.50 16.67
CA ASN A 524 -0.89 -12.38 15.81
C ASN A 524 -1.09 -13.26 14.57
N ASN A 525 -1.80 -12.78 13.56
CA ASN A 525 -2.02 -13.50 12.31
C ASN A 525 -1.36 -12.77 11.14
N ILE A 526 -0.92 -13.53 10.15
CA ILE A 526 -0.61 -12.96 8.83
C ILE A 526 -1.95 -12.66 8.15
N LEU A 527 -2.49 -11.48 8.42
CA LEU A 527 -3.72 -10.99 7.80
C LEU A 527 -3.46 -10.34 6.45
N TRP A 528 -2.20 -10.16 6.09
CA TRP A 528 -1.74 -9.39 4.94
C TRP A 528 -0.48 -10.06 4.36
N GLY A 529 -0.75 -11.01 3.47
CA GLY A 529 0.16 -11.53 2.46
C GLY A 529 -0.62 -11.70 1.16
N THR A 530 0.03 -11.92 0.03
CA THR A 530 -0.63 -12.20 -1.26
C THR A 530 -1.52 -13.45 -1.23
N ASN A 531 -1.49 -14.22 -0.13
CA ASN A 531 -2.44 -15.27 0.21
C ASN A 531 -2.95 -15.02 1.65
N ILE A 532 -4.17 -14.50 1.81
CA ILE A 532 -4.83 -14.43 3.13
C ILE A 532 -5.60 -15.72 3.34
N LEU A 533 -5.23 -16.49 4.37
CA LEU A 533 -5.93 -17.69 4.82
C LEU A 533 -6.95 -17.29 5.89
N TRP A 534 -8.22 -17.67 5.72
CA TRP A 534 -9.23 -17.65 6.78
C TRP A 534 -9.65 -19.08 7.11
N GLY A 535 -9.78 -19.37 8.40
CA GLY A 535 -10.40 -20.59 8.90
C GLY A 535 -10.53 -20.56 10.41
N THR A 536 -11.76 -20.66 10.92
CA THR A 536 -12.04 -20.85 12.35
C THR A 536 -11.81 -22.32 12.73
N ALA A 537 -11.49 -22.55 13.99
CA ALA A 537 -10.87 -23.78 14.49
C ALA A 537 -11.78 -25.02 14.60
N GLU A 538 -13.01 -25.02 14.09
CA GLU A 538 -13.95 -26.14 14.35
C GLU A 538 -14.71 -26.69 13.13
N ASP A 539 -14.47 -26.23 11.90
CA ASP A 539 -15.12 -26.82 10.71
C ASP A 539 -14.19 -26.84 9.47
N PRO A 540 -14.40 -27.78 8.52
CA PRO A 540 -13.55 -27.95 7.34
C PRO A 540 -13.57 -26.71 6.42
N ASN A 541 -12.40 -26.10 6.22
CA ASN A 541 -12.23 -24.87 5.44
C ASN A 541 -12.02 -25.16 3.94
N ILE A 542 -12.59 -24.29 3.09
CA ILE A 542 -12.40 -24.28 1.63
C ILE A 542 -11.16 -23.44 1.29
N LEU A 543 -10.29 -23.92 0.40
CA LEU A 543 -9.02 -23.27 0.02
C LEU A 543 -9.02 -22.75 -1.43
N TRP A 544 -8.45 -21.56 -1.66
CA TRP A 544 -8.10 -21.00 -2.98
C TRP A 544 -6.64 -20.49 -2.96
N GLY A 545 -5.82 -20.89 -3.94
CA GLY A 545 -4.46 -20.37 -4.11
C GLY A 545 -3.60 -21.15 -5.12
N THR A 546 -2.80 -20.43 -5.91
CA THR A 546 -1.92 -20.98 -6.94
C THR A 546 -0.49 -21.14 -6.41
N SER A 547 -0.02 -22.38 -6.34
CA SER A 547 1.36 -22.81 -6.10
C SER A 547 1.74 -23.26 -4.68
N ALA A 548 2.35 -24.46 -4.69
CA ALA A 548 3.15 -25.16 -3.68
C ALA A 548 2.42 -26.02 -2.62
N THR A 549 2.57 -27.33 -2.87
CA THR A 549 2.64 -28.53 -2.02
C THR A 549 2.18 -28.42 -0.56
N ILE A 550 1.03 -29.03 -0.26
CA ILE A 550 0.47 -29.16 1.11
C ILE A 550 0.21 -30.64 1.40
N ARG A 551 0.72 -31.13 2.54
CA ARG A 551 0.34 -32.42 3.14
C ARG A 551 -0.74 -32.19 4.19
N ALA A 552 -2.00 -32.12 3.77
CA ALA A 552 -3.19 -32.18 4.63
C ALA A 552 -4.45 -32.41 3.76
N SER A 553 -5.45 -33.08 4.33
CA SER A 553 -6.71 -33.46 3.67
C SER A 553 -7.64 -32.26 3.50
N ASN A 554 -7.59 -31.59 2.35
CA ASN A 554 -8.45 -30.44 1.98
C ASN A 554 -9.17 -30.67 0.64
N ILE A 555 -10.28 -29.96 0.37
CA ILE A 555 -10.95 -29.89 -0.94
C ILE A 555 -10.48 -28.60 -1.67
N VAL A 556 -10.00 -28.72 -2.92
CA VAL A 556 -9.42 -27.62 -3.73
C VAL A 556 -10.00 -27.60 -5.14
N TRP A 557 -10.23 -26.41 -5.72
CA TRP A 557 -10.54 -26.18 -7.14
C TRP A 557 -9.46 -25.29 -7.79
N SER A 558 -8.97 -25.63 -9.00
CA SER A 558 -8.01 -24.84 -9.80
C SER A 558 -8.14 -25.14 -11.30
N SER A 559 -7.75 -24.21 -12.17
CA SER A 559 -7.70 -24.35 -13.64
C SER A 559 -6.31 -24.66 -14.20
N ASN A 560 -5.28 -24.90 -13.37
CA ASN A 560 -3.97 -25.39 -13.80
C ASN A 560 -3.34 -26.33 -12.75
N ALA A 561 -2.57 -27.31 -13.25
CA ALA A 561 -2.10 -28.54 -12.60
C ALA A 561 -1.60 -28.42 -11.14
N VAL A 562 -1.97 -29.41 -10.31
CA VAL A 562 -1.53 -29.57 -8.91
C VAL A 562 -0.94 -30.98 -8.74
N TRP A 563 0.22 -31.12 -8.09
CA TRP A 563 0.84 -32.40 -7.75
C TRP A 563 0.73 -32.66 -6.24
N GLY A 564 0.21 -33.83 -5.86
CA GLY A 564 0.09 -34.31 -4.47
C GLY A 564 -0.70 -35.64 -4.39
N THR A 565 -0.46 -36.42 -3.35
CA THR A 565 -1.06 -37.75 -3.11
C THR A 565 -2.41 -37.63 -2.40
N ASN A 566 -3.52 -37.54 -3.15
CA ASN A 566 -4.90 -38.05 -2.87
C ASN A 566 -5.91 -37.50 -3.92
N VAL A 567 -7.01 -38.23 -4.16
CA VAL A 567 -7.81 -38.33 -5.41
C VAL A 567 -8.76 -37.16 -5.76
N VAL A 568 -8.89 -36.90 -7.07
CA VAL A 568 -9.64 -35.88 -7.84
C VAL A 568 -11.01 -36.41 -8.27
N TRP A 569 -12.11 -35.61 -8.38
CA TRP A 569 -13.17 -35.88 -9.40
C TRP A 569 -13.93 -34.62 -9.90
N SER A 570 -14.26 -34.65 -11.20
CA SER A 570 -15.12 -33.73 -11.98
C SER A 570 -16.58 -34.17 -11.97
N ASP A 571 -17.45 -33.37 -12.57
CA ASP A 571 -18.93 -33.34 -12.63
C ASP A 571 -19.73 -34.62 -12.98
N ARG A 572 -19.47 -35.77 -12.34
CA ARG A 572 -20.54 -36.77 -12.10
C ARG A 572 -20.27 -37.72 -10.92
N LEU A 573 -20.76 -37.27 -9.74
CA LEU A 573 -21.09 -37.93 -8.45
C LEU A 573 -20.01 -38.71 -7.62
N ILE A 574 -20.28 -38.73 -6.31
CA ILE A 574 -19.42 -38.84 -5.10
C ILE A 574 -19.53 -40.22 -4.43
N GLY A 575 -18.51 -40.68 -3.67
CA GLY A 575 -18.68 -41.77 -2.68
C GLY A 575 -17.46 -42.12 -1.79
N GLN A 576 -17.60 -41.82 -0.48
CA GLN A 576 -17.02 -42.33 0.77
C GLN A 576 -15.55 -42.83 0.94
N MET A 577 -14.97 -42.41 2.09
CA MET A 577 -13.66 -42.80 2.64
C MET A 577 -13.63 -44.23 3.18
N THR A 578 -12.48 -44.89 3.04
CA THR A 578 -11.78 -45.74 4.04
C THR A 578 -10.30 -45.83 3.64
N GLU A 579 -9.43 -46.27 4.55
CA GLU A 579 -8.00 -45.92 4.69
C GLU A 579 -7.00 -46.31 3.58
N ASP A 580 -7.41 -46.71 2.37
CA ASP A 580 -6.46 -47.12 1.30
C ASP A 580 -6.69 -46.41 -0.04
N GLY A 581 -5.59 -46.04 -0.70
CA GLY A 581 -5.56 -45.11 -1.84
C GLY A 581 -5.94 -45.74 -3.19
N ASN A 582 -6.77 -45.04 -3.98
CA ASN A 582 -7.06 -45.38 -5.37
C ASN A 582 -6.21 -44.51 -6.33
N ILE A 583 -5.74 -45.06 -7.45
CA ILE A 583 -5.06 -44.28 -8.51
C ILE A 583 -5.84 -44.42 -9.82
N LEU A 584 -6.40 -43.31 -10.30
CA LEU A 584 -7.07 -43.23 -11.60
C LEU A 584 -6.30 -42.30 -12.53
N TRP A 585 -5.87 -42.79 -13.69
CA TRP A 585 -5.20 -41.99 -14.72
C TRP A 585 -5.80 -42.25 -16.11
N GLY A 586 -6.23 -41.18 -16.79
CA GLY A 586 -6.76 -41.24 -18.16
C GLY A 586 -6.55 -39.94 -18.94
N THR A 587 -6.66 -40.01 -20.27
CA THR A 587 -6.63 -38.85 -21.18
C THR A 587 -8.03 -38.25 -21.37
N ALA A 588 -8.14 -37.01 -21.87
CA ALA A 588 -9.32 -36.14 -21.88
C ALA A 588 -10.68 -36.69 -22.42
N ASP A 589 -10.73 -37.89 -23.00
CA ASP A 589 -11.91 -38.47 -23.65
C ASP A 589 -12.41 -39.78 -23.00
N ALA A 590 -11.97 -40.13 -21.79
CA ALA A 590 -12.33 -41.40 -21.12
C ALA A 590 -13.35 -41.20 -19.97
N GLN A 591 -14.33 -42.12 -19.87
CA GLN A 591 -15.26 -42.20 -18.74
C GLN A 591 -15.01 -43.50 -17.97
N ASN A 592 -14.56 -43.41 -16.71
CA ASN A 592 -14.27 -44.59 -15.88
C ASN A 592 -15.07 -44.52 -14.58
N ILE A 593 -15.64 -45.65 -14.15
CA ILE A 593 -16.34 -45.75 -12.86
C ILE A 593 -15.68 -46.89 -12.06
N VAL A 594 -15.19 -46.57 -10.86
CA VAL A 594 -14.62 -47.53 -9.92
C VAL A 594 -15.48 -47.53 -8.67
N TRP A 595 -16.02 -48.69 -8.30
CA TRP A 595 -16.82 -48.86 -7.09
C TRP A 595 -16.28 -50.06 -6.29
N SER A 596 -15.85 -49.82 -5.04
CA SER A 596 -15.45 -50.85 -4.07
C SER A 596 -16.11 -50.55 -2.72
N THR A 597 -16.28 -51.58 -1.87
CA THR A 597 -16.96 -51.44 -0.57
C THR A 597 -16.13 -51.81 0.66
N LEU A 598 -14.82 -52.12 0.56
CA LEU A 598 -13.92 -52.35 1.72
C LEU A 598 -12.43 -52.05 1.37
N SER A 599 -11.56 -52.07 2.37
CA SER A 599 -10.22 -51.45 2.54
C SER A 599 -9.05 -51.92 1.63
N GLU A 600 -9.07 -51.69 0.31
CA GLU A 600 -7.88 -51.98 -0.54
C GLU A 600 -7.76 -51.08 -1.80
N ALA A 601 -6.56 -51.05 -2.42
CA ALA A 601 -6.16 -50.17 -3.54
C ALA A 601 -6.48 -50.72 -4.95
N ASN A 602 -7.00 -49.87 -5.85
CA ASN A 602 -7.26 -50.20 -7.26
C ASN A 602 -6.47 -49.32 -8.24
N VAL A 603 -6.02 -49.89 -9.36
CA VAL A 603 -5.28 -49.18 -10.42
C VAL A 603 -5.89 -49.47 -11.79
N VAL A 604 -6.29 -48.40 -12.49
CA VAL A 604 -6.76 -48.45 -13.89
C VAL A 604 -5.83 -47.60 -14.76
N TRP A 605 -5.29 -48.19 -15.84
CA TRP A 605 -4.32 -47.52 -16.71
C TRP A 605 -4.59 -47.73 -18.21
N GLY A 606 -4.53 -46.63 -18.99
CA GLY A 606 -4.63 -46.67 -20.45
C GLY A 606 -4.33 -45.32 -21.12
N THR A 607 -3.80 -45.35 -22.35
CA THR A 607 -3.44 -44.16 -23.14
C THR A 607 -4.34 -44.04 -24.36
N ARG A 608 -5.22 -43.01 -24.40
CA ARG A 608 -6.24 -42.76 -25.46
C ARG A 608 -7.26 -43.89 -25.64
N VAL A 609 -8.14 -44.03 -24.67
CA VAL A 609 -9.30 -44.93 -24.73
C VAL A 609 -10.54 -44.09 -24.97
N LYS A 610 -11.24 -44.28 -26.10
CA LYS A 610 -12.64 -43.87 -26.26
C LYS A 610 -13.51 -45.05 -25.87
N GLY A 611 -13.70 -45.25 -24.56
CA GLY A 611 -14.42 -46.41 -24.03
C GLY A 611 -14.77 -46.23 -22.56
N ASN A 612 -15.84 -46.91 -22.12
CA ASN A 612 -16.31 -46.91 -20.74
C ASN A 612 -15.75 -48.15 -20.03
N ASN A 613 -15.01 -47.95 -18.93
CA ASN A 613 -14.53 -49.06 -18.12
C ASN A 613 -15.26 -49.09 -16.78
N ILE A 614 -15.68 -50.28 -16.35
CA ILE A 614 -16.35 -50.52 -15.08
C ILE A 614 -15.62 -51.63 -14.35
N LEU A 615 -15.13 -51.32 -13.14
CA LEU A 615 -14.57 -52.28 -12.21
C LEU A 615 -15.51 -52.43 -11.01
N TRP A 616 -15.93 -53.67 -10.73
CA TRP A 616 -16.83 -54.01 -9.63
C TRP A 616 -16.33 -55.25 -8.88
N GLY A 617 -16.13 -55.13 -7.57
CA GLY A 617 -15.83 -56.24 -6.66
C GLY A 617 -16.27 -55.93 -5.23
N THR A 618 -16.59 -56.96 -4.43
CA THR A 618 -17.15 -56.78 -3.07
C THR A 618 -16.37 -57.49 -1.96
N VAL A 619 -15.10 -57.89 -2.18
CA VAL A 619 -14.30 -58.71 -1.25
C VAL A 619 -12.79 -58.49 -1.43
N THR A 620 -11.97 -58.96 -0.47
CA THR A 620 -10.52 -58.76 -0.37
C THR A 620 -9.74 -59.35 -1.55
N GLY A 621 -9.09 -58.49 -2.34
CA GLY A 621 -8.21 -58.84 -3.47
C GLY A 621 -7.92 -57.63 -4.37
N GLY A 622 -6.69 -57.51 -4.89
CA GLY A 622 -6.27 -56.42 -5.77
C GLY A 622 -6.63 -56.68 -7.24
N ASN A 623 -7.11 -55.66 -7.96
CA ASN A 623 -7.48 -55.76 -9.37
C ASN A 623 -6.67 -54.78 -10.24
N ILE A 624 -6.17 -55.27 -11.38
CA ILE A 624 -5.47 -54.44 -12.37
C ILE A 624 -6.13 -54.62 -13.73
N LEU A 625 -6.57 -53.51 -14.31
CA LEU A 625 -7.11 -53.47 -15.67
C LEU A 625 -6.20 -52.62 -16.57
N TRP A 626 -5.73 -53.22 -17.67
CA TRP A 626 -4.83 -52.58 -18.62
C TRP A 626 -5.25 -52.85 -20.08
N GLY A 627 -5.46 -51.79 -20.87
CA GLY A 627 -5.68 -51.84 -22.32
C GLY A 627 -5.10 -50.63 -23.05
N THR A 628 -4.76 -50.79 -24.34
CA THR A 628 -4.05 -49.76 -25.14
C THR A 628 -4.70 -49.47 -26.51
N SER A 629 -5.99 -49.75 -26.70
CA SER A 629 -6.68 -49.68 -28.00
C SER A 629 -7.95 -48.81 -27.97
N THR A 630 -8.35 -48.28 -29.13
CA THR A 630 -9.27 -47.13 -29.26
C THR A 630 -10.77 -47.45 -29.20
N GLU A 631 -11.21 -48.70 -29.03
CA GLU A 631 -12.65 -49.03 -29.02
C GLU A 631 -13.08 -50.15 -28.05
N ASP A 632 -12.20 -50.60 -27.14
CA ASP A 632 -12.53 -51.76 -26.29
C ASP A 632 -13.30 -51.36 -25.01
N GLN A 633 -14.35 -52.12 -24.69
CA GLN A 633 -15.07 -52.06 -23.41
C GLN A 633 -14.69 -53.28 -22.57
N ASN A 634 -14.11 -53.05 -21.38
CA ASN A 634 -13.72 -54.14 -20.50
C ASN A 634 -14.58 -54.09 -19.22
N ILE A 635 -15.13 -55.25 -18.85
CA ILE A 635 -15.83 -55.48 -17.58
C ILE A 635 -15.10 -56.60 -16.88
N LEU A 636 -14.53 -56.32 -15.71
CA LEU A 636 -13.97 -57.32 -14.81
C LEU A 636 -14.94 -57.53 -13.65
N TRP A 637 -15.36 -58.77 -13.45
CA TRP A 637 -16.23 -59.17 -12.35
C TRP A 637 -15.63 -60.39 -11.66
N GLY A 638 -15.32 -60.26 -10.37
CA GLY A 638 -14.84 -61.35 -9.54
C GLY A 638 -15.59 -61.42 -8.21
N THR A 639 -15.96 -62.64 -7.79
CA THR A 639 -16.46 -62.93 -6.45
C THR A 639 -15.72 -64.17 -5.93
N SER A 640 -14.70 -63.96 -5.10
CA SER A 640 -13.93 -65.06 -4.50
C SER A 640 -13.66 -64.81 -3.01
N PHE A 641 -13.67 -65.88 -2.21
CA PHE A 641 -13.37 -65.89 -0.77
C PHE A 641 -11.88 -66.14 -0.46
N ALA A 642 -11.01 -66.10 -1.46
CA ALA A 642 -9.56 -66.26 -1.29
C ALA A 642 -8.80 -65.12 -1.98
N GLU A 643 -7.63 -64.75 -1.44
CA GLU A 643 -6.75 -63.61 -1.80
C GLU A 643 -6.16 -63.69 -3.22
N ASP A 644 -6.98 -63.90 -4.24
CA ASP A 644 -6.53 -64.00 -5.62
C ASP A 644 -6.60 -62.63 -6.31
N ALA A 645 -5.47 -62.20 -6.90
CA ALA A 645 -5.39 -61.00 -7.72
C ALA A 645 -5.86 -61.30 -9.15
N ASN A 646 -6.84 -60.55 -9.65
CA ASN A 646 -7.34 -60.72 -11.02
C ASN A 646 -6.64 -59.73 -11.96
N VAL A 647 -6.03 -60.25 -13.02
CA VAL A 647 -5.39 -59.46 -14.08
C VAL A 647 -6.02 -59.82 -15.42
N VAL A 648 -6.68 -58.85 -16.05
CA VAL A 648 -7.16 -58.99 -17.44
C VAL A 648 -6.30 -58.12 -18.35
N TRP A 649 -5.73 -58.75 -19.38
CA TRP A 649 -4.89 -58.09 -20.37
C TRP A 649 -5.45 -58.33 -21.76
N GLY A 650 -5.68 -57.25 -22.51
CA GLY A 650 -6.15 -57.29 -23.89
C GLY A 650 -5.38 -56.32 -24.78
N THR A 651 -4.85 -56.80 -25.90
CA THR A 651 -4.24 -55.98 -26.95
C THR A 651 -4.99 -56.20 -28.25
N GLY A 652 -5.59 -55.15 -28.81
CA GLY A 652 -6.45 -55.27 -29.98
C GLY A 652 -5.73 -55.80 -31.23
N ALA A 653 -6.23 -56.91 -31.77
CA ALA A 653 -6.22 -57.20 -33.20
C ALA A 653 -7.67 -57.40 -33.63
N SER A 654 -8.04 -56.84 -34.79
CA SER A 654 -9.41 -56.77 -35.29
C SER A 654 -10.17 -58.09 -35.15
N SER A 655 -11.32 -58.01 -34.47
CA SER A 655 -12.43 -58.96 -34.44
C SER A 655 -12.06 -60.45 -34.44
N THR A 656 -12.21 -61.12 -33.30
CA THR A 656 -13.10 -62.30 -33.21
C THR A 656 -13.29 -62.71 -31.74
N SER A 657 -14.53 -63.07 -31.45
CA SER A 657 -15.02 -63.70 -30.23
C SER A 657 -14.04 -64.66 -29.56
N GLY A 658 -13.80 -64.46 -28.27
CA GLY A 658 -13.11 -65.42 -27.42
C GLY A 658 -13.37 -65.11 -25.96
N SER A 659 -14.40 -65.74 -25.40
CA SER A 659 -14.66 -65.79 -23.97
C SER A 659 -13.47 -66.43 -23.26
N VAL A 660 -12.94 -65.77 -22.24
CA VAL A 660 -12.12 -66.41 -21.21
C VAL A 660 -12.75 -66.02 -19.87
N PHE A 661 -13.05 -67.04 -19.07
CA PHE A 661 -13.74 -66.95 -17.78
C PHE A 661 -13.00 -66.08 -16.77
#